data_AF-A0A9D1ASJ9-F1
#
_entry.id   AF-A0A9D1ASJ9-F1
#
_cell.length_a   1.000
_cell.length_b   1.000
_cell.length_c   1.000
_cell.angle_alpha   90.00
_cell.angle_beta   90.00
_cell.angle_gamma   90.00
#
_symmetry.space_group_name_H-M   'P 1'
#
loop_
_entity.id
_entity.type
_entity.pdbx_description
1 polymer ?
#
loop_
_entity_poly.entity_id
_entity_poly.type
_entity_poly.pdbx_seq_one_letter_code
_entity_poly.pdbx_strand_id
1 'polypeptide(L)'
;MWIANGWIGRAAALSLGALALTLASTAAAQPYQVAIVGAASSPAHNEDVRDRIMCAGKGLGANVPFQARIGYEIERIDLFDASTTTPSLSELASYDALFVYNEIAFADPIALGDTVAAFVEGGGGIVVAGNAFASGLALEGRFRSQGLSPFSNLGVDVQPGGNLNITADSSQLWLVGPQRGHTILWGYLFFDAGTGSYQTQDLQLSPQATRLANWSNLQPAIATLEPGVAGQGRVVGLNLFPPSNLVDAASWDPATDGGRLLDGALRWVLGFQITGDCENESIAQDLNCNNIDLSEESTIDNSSSECQGVTDPFTGLPYDNNDYYWSYFDWECTFPVDGYDADFDRLSFGNFQLIPPGESVPWDTIVLDCDNCDTRYNPNQIDFGCDEVGDLCDVCPWDDDQADPTTLGDSDGDCFGDACDNCPLVPNSDQYDDDNDWVGQACDNCPEVFNPPVDIDPVTGLPLQADSDGDGVGDACDNCFMAPILGEDPYTDDIYNPLQEDADGDGWGDVCDNCPGDYNPDQTDSDNDGVGNVCDNCPGIPTPDTTDQDGDGLGDACDSCPLVPNFDQRDVDLDGFGDACDNCPNYDNEEQSDTDGDGRGDVCDNCEFVPNPEQADADLDEVGDACDNCPFRRNADQSDGDNDGYGDDCDLCLRDPSPENEDFDGDGIGDACDNCPTTLNADQSDVDNDGYGDACDTLSLRGGGELKPPAQGCSTVVLGPGWGLLLAGLLIPTRRRRWRALCS
;
A
#
# COMPACT_ATOMS: atom_id res chain seq x y z
N MET A 1 -18.31 -43.19 45.96
CA MET A 1 -19.24 -43.66 46.99
C MET A 1 -20.12 -42.47 47.35
N TRP A 2 -21.23 -42.22 46.64
CA TRP A 2 -22.52 -42.93 46.76
C TRP A 2 -23.13 -43.36 45.41
N ILE A 3 -24.12 -44.26 45.45
CA ILE A 3 -24.87 -44.81 44.29
C ILE A 3 -26.36 -44.89 44.64
N ALA A 4 -27.24 -44.44 43.74
CA ALA A 4 -28.61 -44.95 43.50
C ALA A 4 -29.19 -44.28 42.22
N ASN A 5 -29.39 -45.00 41.11
CA ASN A 5 -30.62 -45.72 40.70
C ASN A 5 -31.80 -44.78 40.31
N GLY A 6 -32.44 -44.86 39.13
CA GLY A 6 -32.23 -45.69 37.93
C GLY A 6 -33.51 -45.85 37.08
N TRP A 7 -33.48 -46.70 36.04
CA TRP A 7 -34.60 -47.10 35.13
C TRP A 7 -35.06 -46.00 34.14
N ILE A 8 -35.27 -46.22 32.84
CA ILE A 8 -35.68 -47.37 31.99
C ILE A 8 -34.67 -47.50 30.82
N GLY A 9 -34.41 -48.59 30.09
CA GLY A 9 -35.01 -49.91 30.01
C GLY A 9 -35.06 -50.40 28.54
N ARG A 10 -34.09 -51.24 28.16
CA ARG A 10 -33.98 -52.16 27.00
C ARG A 10 -35.30 -52.51 26.24
N ALA A 11 -35.34 -52.78 24.94
CA ALA A 11 -34.29 -53.02 23.94
C ALA A 11 -34.85 -53.05 22.49
N ALA A 12 -34.01 -52.76 21.50
CA ALA A 12 -33.99 -53.44 20.19
C ALA A 12 -32.62 -53.25 19.54
N ALA A 13 -32.03 -54.31 19.00
CA ALA A 13 -30.83 -54.26 18.19
C ALA A 13 -31.10 -54.92 16.84
N LEU A 14 -30.28 -54.60 15.84
CA LEU A 14 -30.22 -55.19 14.48
C LEU A 14 -31.33 -54.80 13.50
N SER A 15 -31.08 -53.71 12.77
CA SER A 15 -31.16 -53.73 11.30
C SER A 15 -30.17 -52.73 10.71
N LEU A 16 -28.98 -53.22 10.35
CA LEU A 16 -28.08 -52.53 9.41
C LEU A 16 -28.76 -52.52 8.03
N GLY A 17 -29.08 -51.34 7.51
CA GLY A 17 -29.69 -51.21 6.18
C GLY A 17 -30.15 -49.79 5.86
N ALA A 18 -29.40 -49.12 5.00
CA ALA A 18 -29.81 -47.96 4.21
C ALA A 18 -30.53 -46.80 4.94
N LEU A 19 -29.75 -45.91 5.56
CA LEU A 19 -30.02 -44.47 5.46
C LEU A 19 -28.72 -43.67 5.58
N ALA A 20 -27.79 -43.90 4.65
CA ALA A 20 -26.84 -42.86 4.29
C ALA A 20 -27.64 -41.81 3.50
N LEU A 21 -28.28 -40.89 4.22
CA LEU A 21 -28.84 -39.70 3.61
C LEU A 21 -27.63 -38.91 3.12
N THR A 22 -27.40 -38.92 1.81
CA THR A 22 -26.43 -38.04 1.18
C THR A 22 -26.91 -36.62 1.41
N LEU A 23 -26.35 -35.97 2.43
CA LEU A 23 -26.12 -34.53 2.37
C LEU A 23 -25.15 -34.33 1.22
N ALA A 24 -25.69 -34.29 0.00
CA ALA A 24 -25.09 -33.48 -1.04
C ALA A 24 -25.09 -32.07 -0.44
N SER A 25 -23.92 -31.58 -0.09
CA SER A 25 -23.72 -30.15 0.02
C SER A 25 -24.15 -29.57 -1.33
N THR A 26 -25.26 -28.85 -1.33
CA THR A 26 -25.48 -27.81 -2.32
C THR A 26 -24.39 -26.77 -2.05
N ALA A 27 -23.20 -27.02 -2.60
CA ALA A 27 -22.27 -25.94 -2.84
C ALA A 27 -23.05 -24.94 -3.69
N ALA A 28 -23.12 -23.68 -3.25
CA ALA A 28 -23.55 -22.61 -4.11
C ALA A 28 -22.73 -22.72 -5.41
N ALA A 29 -23.38 -22.57 -6.57
CA ALA A 29 -22.62 -22.30 -7.77
C ALA A 29 -21.85 -21.01 -7.49
N GLN A 30 -20.52 -21.07 -7.56
CA GLN A 30 -19.72 -19.85 -7.60
C GLN A 30 -19.96 -19.21 -8.98
N PRO A 31 -20.00 -17.88 -9.09
CA PRO A 31 -20.01 -17.22 -10.39
C PRO A 31 -18.68 -17.50 -11.10
N TYR A 32 -18.64 -17.28 -12.41
CA TYR A 32 -17.53 -17.69 -13.27
C TYR A 32 -16.49 -16.59 -13.43
N GLN A 33 -15.22 -16.96 -13.39
CA GLN A 33 -14.12 -16.04 -13.67
C GLN A 33 -13.58 -16.26 -15.08
N VAL A 34 -13.40 -15.18 -15.84
CA VAL A 34 -12.98 -15.23 -17.24
C VAL A 34 -11.70 -14.42 -17.43
N ALA A 35 -10.86 -14.81 -18.39
CA ALA A 35 -9.70 -14.02 -18.80
C ALA A 35 -9.71 -13.74 -20.31
N ILE A 36 -9.61 -12.47 -20.70
CA ILE A 36 -9.31 -12.04 -22.06
C ILE A 36 -7.79 -12.12 -22.25
N VAL A 37 -7.37 -13.02 -23.14
CA VAL A 37 -5.97 -13.19 -23.52
C VAL A 37 -5.78 -12.60 -24.92
N GLY A 38 -5.74 -11.27 -24.96
CA GLY A 38 -5.81 -10.47 -26.18
C GLY A 38 -4.44 -9.96 -26.63
N ALA A 39 -4.09 -10.21 -27.90
CA ALA A 39 -2.97 -9.54 -28.58
C ALA A 39 -3.49 -8.35 -29.40
N ALA A 40 -3.99 -7.35 -28.69
CA ALA A 40 -4.48 -6.09 -29.24
C ALA A 40 -3.34 -5.16 -29.69
N SER A 41 -3.66 -4.20 -30.55
CA SER A 41 -2.76 -3.12 -30.96
C SER A 41 -2.76 -1.93 -29.99
N SER A 42 -3.73 -1.88 -29.07
CA SER A 42 -3.88 -0.91 -27.99
C SER A 42 -4.53 -1.61 -26.78
N PRO A 43 -4.11 -1.35 -25.52
CA PRO A 43 -4.77 -1.88 -24.33
C PRO A 43 -6.27 -1.59 -24.27
N ALA A 44 -6.67 -0.38 -24.70
CA ALA A 44 -8.06 0.07 -24.77
C ALA A 44 -8.98 -0.79 -25.65
N HIS A 45 -8.44 -1.64 -26.53
CA HIS A 45 -9.26 -2.60 -27.28
C HIS A 45 -9.52 -3.89 -26.48
N ASN A 46 -8.61 -4.30 -25.59
CA ASN A 46 -8.88 -5.39 -24.64
C ASN A 46 -9.94 -4.94 -23.63
N GLU A 47 -9.85 -3.69 -23.16
CA GLU A 47 -10.85 -3.02 -22.29
C GLU A 47 -12.22 -3.00 -22.98
N ASP A 48 -12.37 -2.43 -24.19
CA ASP A 48 -13.67 -2.43 -24.88
C ASP A 48 -14.22 -3.84 -25.22
N VAL A 49 -13.37 -4.86 -25.38
CA VAL A 49 -13.85 -6.26 -25.49
C VAL A 49 -14.38 -6.78 -24.14
N ARG A 50 -13.74 -6.44 -23.01
CA ARG A 50 -14.23 -6.73 -21.65
C ARG A 50 -15.58 -6.08 -21.44
N ASP A 51 -15.64 -4.77 -21.63
CA ASP A 51 -16.80 -3.93 -21.30
C ASP A 51 -18.02 -4.39 -22.13
N ARG A 52 -17.82 -4.68 -23.43
CA ARG A 52 -18.87 -5.25 -24.30
C ARG A 52 -19.39 -6.61 -23.86
N ILE A 53 -18.56 -7.46 -23.27
CA ILE A 53 -18.98 -8.75 -22.76
C ILE A 53 -19.78 -8.55 -21.47
N MET A 54 -19.29 -7.73 -20.54
CA MET A 54 -19.99 -7.46 -19.28
C MET A 54 -21.33 -6.75 -19.51
N CYS A 55 -21.38 -5.74 -20.37
CA CYS A 55 -22.62 -5.05 -20.75
C CYS A 55 -23.63 -5.93 -21.48
N ALA A 56 -23.17 -6.84 -22.33
CA ALA A 56 -24.06 -7.74 -23.05
C ALA A 56 -24.52 -8.93 -22.20
N GLY A 57 -23.74 -9.31 -21.19
CA GLY A 57 -24.11 -10.31 -20.19
C GLY A 57 -24.84 -9.76 -18.97
N LYS A 58 -24.87 -8.42 -18.82
CA LYS A 58 -25.36 -7.62 -17.68
C LYS A 58 -24.92 -8.13 -16.31
N GLY A 59 -23.61 -8.03 -16.07
CA GLY A 59 -23.00 -8.33 -14.77
C GLY A 59 -23.07 -9.83 -14.43
N LEU A 60 -23.39 -10.24 -13.20
CA LEU A 60 -23.86 -9.47 -12.04
C LEU A 60 -22.69 -9.07 -11.14
N GLY A 61 -22.71 -7.83 -10.64
CA GLY A 61 -21.93 -7.46 -9.46
C GLY A 61 -22.28 -8.32 -8.23
N ALA A 62 -21.42 -8.27 -7.21
CA ALA A 62 -21.45 -9.23 -6.10
C ALA A 62 -22.72 -9.20 -5.21
N ASN A 63 -23.63 -8.23 -5.34
CA ASN A 63 -24.41 -7.74 -4.18
C ASN A 63 -25.92 -8.07 -4.09
N VAL A 64 -26.53 -8.82 -5.01
CA VAL A 64 -27.96 -9.26 -4.86
C VAL A 64 -28.12 -10.46 -3.89
N PRO A 65 -29.06 -10.47 -2.93
CA PRO A 65 -29.24 -11.58 -1.99
C PRO A 65 -29.50 -12.95 -2.62
N PHE A 66 -28.75 -13.96 -2.14
CA PHE A 66 -28.63 -15.35 -2.62
C PHE A 66 -29.93 -16.17 -2.89
N GLN A 67 -31.13 -15.66 -2.61
CA GLN A 67 -32.38 -16.43 -2.73
C GLN A 67 -33.09 -16.29 -4.08
N ALA A 68 -32.67 -15.37 -4.95
CA ALA A 68 -33.16 -15.26 -6.34
C ALA A 68 -32.18 -15.86 -7.38
N ARG A 69 -30.86 -15.88 -7.10
CA ARG A 69 -29.84 -16.29 -8.07
C ARG A 69 -29.88 -17.79 -8.43
N ILE A 70 -30.28 -18.12 -9.66
CA ILE A 70 -30.19 -19.48 -10.22
C ILE A 70 -28.95 -19.65 -11.13
N GLY A 71 -27.81 -19.10 -10.71
CA GLY A 71 -26.46 -19.53 -11.08
C GLY A 71 -25.99 -19.32 -12.53
N TYR A 72 -24.65 -19.36 -12.69
CA TYR A 72 -23.91 -19.35 -13.97
C TYR A 72 -23.62 -17.97 -14.62
N GLU A 73 -23.43 -16.93 -13.80
CA GLU A 73 -23.08 -15.56 -14.21
C GLU A 73 -21.55 -15.37 -14.38
N ILE A 74 -21.08 -14.31 -15.06
CA ILE A 74 -19.65 -13.96 -15.13
C ILE A 74 -19.38 -12.91 -14.03
N GLU A 75 -18.53 -13.26 -13.07
CA GLU A 75 -18.17 -12.41 -11.92
C GLU A 75 -17.22 -11.27 -12.33
N ARG A 76 -16.21 -11.62 -13.14
CA ARG A 76 -15.04 -10.79 -13.38
C ARG A 76 -14.33 -11.24 -14.65
N ILE A 77 -13.80 -10.27 -15.41
CA ILE A 77 -13.03 -10.51 -16.62
C ILE A 77 -11.66 -9.84 -16.51
N ASP A 78 -10.60 -10.65 -16.41
CA ASP A 78 -9.23 -10.16 -16.36
C ASP A 78 -8.58 -9.99 -17.74
N LEU A 79 -7.66 -9.03 -17.85
CA LEU A 79 -6.95 -8.72 -19.10
C LEU A 79 -5.49 -9.21 -19.07
N PHE A 80 -5.11 -10.02 -20.07
CA PHE A 80 -3.74 -10.47 -20.29
C PHE A 80 -3.24 -10.02 -21.67
N ASP A 81 -2.22 -9.15 -21.70
CA ASP A 81 -1.58 -8.70 -22.94
C ASP A 81 -0.71 -9.81 -23.57
N ALA A 82 -1.31 -10.51 -24.53
CA ALA A 82 -0.66 -11.55 -25.30
C ALA A 82 0.16 -11.03 -26.50
N SER A 83 0.25 -9.70 -26.69
CA SER A 83 1.08 -9.09 -27.74
C SER A 83 2.54 -8.90 -27.31
N THR A 84 2.78 -8.66 -26.02
CA THR A 84 4.13 -8.49 -25.44
C THR A 84 4.62 -9.69 -24.65
N THR A 85 3.70 -10.45 -24.02
CA THR A 85 4.03 -11.60 -23.17
C THR A 85 3.20 -12.83 -23.53
N THR A 86 3.39 -13.93 -22.80
CA THR A 86 2.59 -15.15 -22.96
C THR A 86 2.27 -15.70 -21.57
N PRO A 87 1.00 -15.66 -21.13
CA PRO A 87 0.63 -16.16 -19.82
C PRO A 87 0.89 -17.67 -19.70
N SER A 88 1.26 -18.07 -18.48
CA SER A 88 1.48 -19.46 -18.11
C SER A 88 0.17 -20.15 -17.75
N LEU A 89 0.18 -21.49 -17.76
CA LEU A 89 -0.95 -22.28 -17.28
C LEU A 89 -1.25 -22.01 -15.79
N SER A 90 -0.25 -21.68 -14.98
CA SER A 90 -0.43 -21.36 -13.55
C SER A 90 -1.17 -20.04 -13.32
N GLU A 91 -1.00 -19.05 -14.20
CA GLU A 91 -1.75 -17.79 -14.16
C GLU A 91 -3.18 -18.00 -14.66
N LEU A 92 -3.38 -18.85 -15.68
CA LEU A 92 -4.70 -19.05 -16.28
C LEU A 92 -5.56 -20.15 -15.62
N ALA A 93 -5.02 -21.00 -14.74
CA ALA A 93 -5.73 -22.18 -14.22
C ALA A 93 -6.80 -21.88 -13.15
N SER A 94 -6.92 -20.64 -12.66
CA SER A 94 -7.99 -20.20 -11.77
C SER A 94 -9.29 -19.84 -12.50
N TYR A 95 -9.20 -19.45 -13.78
CA TYR A 95 -10.35 -19.03 -14.58
C TYR A 95 -11.12 -20.23 -15.14
N ASP A 96 -12.43 -20.06 -15.33
CA ASP A 96 -13.33 -21.06 -15.91
C ASP A 96 -13.32 -21.03 -17.45
N ALA A 97 -13.14 -19.84 -18.03
CA ALA A 97 -12.99 -19.67 -19.47
C ALA A 97 -12.00 -18.59 -19.92
N LEU A 98 -11.50 -18.74 -21.14
CA LEU A 98 -10.61 -17.77 -21.80
C LEU A 98 -11.25 -17.21 -23.08
N PHE A 99 -11.15 -15.91 -23.29
CA PHE A 99 -11.42 -15.26 -24.58
C PHE A 99 -10.08 -14.90 -25.24
N VAL A 100 -9.66 -15.68 -26.24
CA VAL A 100 -8.35 -15.55 -26.89
C VAL A 100 -8.53 -14.90 -28.26
N TYR A 101 -7.94 -13.73 -28.49
CA TYR A 101 -8.02 -13.05 -29.78
C TYR A 101 -6.77 -12.27 -30.13
N ASN A 102 -6.65 -11.86 -31.39
CA ASN A 102 -5.56 -11.01 -31.81
C ASN A 102 -5.89 -10.06 -32.97
N GLU A 103 -5.33 -8.86 -32.86
CA GLU A 103 -5.23 -7.85 -33.92
C GLU A 103 -3.86 -7.92 -34.60
N ILE A 104 -2.81 -8.05 -33.80
CA ILE A 104 -1.42 -8.21 -34.23
C ILE A 104 -0.95 -9.65 -33.97
N ALA A 105 0.33 -9.97 -34.20
CA ALA A 105 0.83 -11.30 -33.86
C ALA A 105 0.90 -11.47 -32.33
N PHE A 106 0.51 -12.65 -31.81
CA PHE A 106 0.84 -13.04 -30.44
C PHE A 106 2.36 -13.02 -30.22
N ALA A 107 2.82 -12.71 -29.00
CA ALA A 107 4.23 -12.67 -28.65
C ALA A 107 4.96 -14.00 -28.94
N ASP A 108 4.33 -15.12 -28.57
CA ASP A 108 4.69 -16.46 -29.01
C ASP A 108 3.41 -17.29 -29.30
N PRO A 109 2.97 -17.40 -30.57
CA PRO A 109 1.75 -18.12 -30.93
C PRO A 109 1.86 -19.63 -30.72
N ILE A 110 3.07 -20.18 -30.58
CA ILE A 110 3.28 -21.61 -30.30
C ILE A 110 3.16 -21.84 -28.80
N ALA A 111 3.84 -21.05 -27.96
CA ALA A 111 3.77 -21.18 -26.52
C ALA A 111 2.36 -20.90 -25.99
N LEU A 112 1.68 -19.85 -26.48
CA LEU A 112 0.29 -19.59 -26.12
C LEU A 112 -0.64 -20.74 -26.56
N GLY A 113 -0.44 -21.27 -27.78
CA GLY A 113 -1.18 -22.42 -28.29
C GLY A 113 -0.92 -23.72 -27.50
N ASP A 114 0.22 -23.82 -26.81
CA ASP A 114 0.55 -24.92 -25.90
C ASP A 114 -0.10 -24.75 -24.52
N THR A 115 -0.13 -23.53 -23.97
CA THR A 115 -0.83 -23.18 -22.72
C THR A 115 -2.34 -23.36 -22.87
N VAL A 116 -2.94 -22.76 -23.89
CA VAL A 116 -4.39 -22.80 -24.16
C VAL A 116 -4.87 -24.23 -24.41
N ALA A 117 -4.06 -25.07 -25.08
CA ALA A 117 -4.37 -26.49 -25.21
C ALA A 117 -4.37 -27.24 -23.86
N ALA A 118 -3.44 -26.92 -22.96
CA ALA A 118 -3.40 -27.51 -21.62
C ALA A 118 -4.59 -27.06 -20.74
N PHE A 119 -5.03 -25.82 -20.89
CA PHE A 119 -6.24 -25.30 -20.23
C PHE A 119 -7.50 -26.06 -20.68
N VAL A 120 -7.71 -26.20 -21.99
CA VAL A 120 -8.82 -27.00 -22.56
C VAL A 120 -8.75 -28.47 -22.14
N GLU A 121 -7.57 -29.08 -22.13
CA GLU A 121 -7.38 -30.45 -21.60
C GLU A 121 -7.68 -30.58 -20.10
N GLY A 122 -7.54 -29.50 -19.33
CA GLY A 122 -7.91 -29.42 -17.91
C GLY A 122 -9.42 -29.28 -17.66
N GLY A 123 -10.20 -28.96 -18.69
CA GLY A 123 -11.65 -28.80 -18.63
C GLY A 123 -12.15 -27.38 -18.92
N GLY A 124 -11.26 -26.38 -18.93
CA GLY A 124 -11.62 -24.97 -19.11
C GLY A 124 -12.09 -24.64 -20.53
N GLY A 125 -13.10 -23.78 -20.63
CA GLY A 125 -13.72 -23.39 -21.90
C GLY A 125 -12.95 -22.27 -22.63
N ILE A 126 -12.87 -22.26 -23.96
CA ILE A 126 -12.24 -21.13 -24.67
C ILE A 126 -13.05 -20.63 -25.88
N VAL A 127 -13.07 -19.32 -26.05
CA VAL A 127 -13.50 -18.63 -27.27
C VAL A 127 -12.25 -18.14 -28.00
N VAL A 128 -12.18 -18.37 -29.30
CA VAL A 128 -11.06 -17.91 -30.15
C VAL A 128 -11.61 -17.00 -31.25
N ALA A 129 -11.08 -15.78 -31.36
CA ALA A 129 -11.61 -14.74 -32.25
C ALA A 129 -10.51 -13.94 -32.99
N GLY A 130 -10.91 -12.98 -33.82
CA GLY A 130 -10.00 -12.11 -34.56
C GLY A 130 -9.21 -12.84 -35.64
N ASN A 131 -7.94 -12.46 -35.84
CA ASN A 131 -7.09 -13.01 -36.90
C ASN A 131 -6.47 -14.40 -36.54
N ALA A 132 -6.94 -15.04 -35.47
CA ALA A 132 -6.38 -16.27 -34.91
C ALA A 132 -6.52 -17.52 -35.82
N PHE A 133 -7.23 -17.39 -36.94
CA PHE A 133 -7.41 -18.44 -37.96
C PHE A 133 -6.61 -18.17 -39.26
N ALA A 134 -5.88 -17.06 -39.32
CA ALA A 134 -5.23 -16.59 -40.53
C ALA A 134 -3.76 -17.00 -40.67
N SER A 135 -3.33 -17.27 -41.90
CA SER A 135 -1.94 -17.64 -42.19
C SER A 135 -0.95 -16.52 -41.84
N GLY A 136 -0.25 -16.68 -40.71
CA GLY A 136 0.79 -15.76 -40.21
C GLY A 136 0.38 -14.93 -38.99
N LEU A 137 -0.89 -15.01 -38.58
CA LEU A 137 -1.43 -14.41 -37.34
C LEU A 137 -2.12 -15.44 -36.43
N ALA A 138 -2.21 -16.70 -36.87
CA ALA A 138 -2.92 -17.74 -36.14
C ALA A 138 -2.31 -18.10 -34.78
N LEU A 139 -3.18 -18.56 -33.87
CA LEU A 139 -2.77 -19.32 -32.70
C LEU A 139 -2.24 -20.69 -33.16
N GLU A 140 -1.07 -21.14 -32.72
CA GLU A 140 -0.39 -22.34 -33.25
C GLU A 140 -0.29 -23.47 -32.20
N GLY A 141 0.91 -24.04 -32.02
CA GLY A 141 1.21 -25.05 -31.00
C GLY A 141 0.33 -26.30 -31.02
N ARG A 142 0.09 -26.82 -29.82
CA ARG A 142 -0.78 -27.96 -29.52
C ARG A 142 -2.24 -27.69 -29.86
N PHE A 143 -2.73 -26.47 -29.63
CA PHE A 143 -4.10 -26.08 -29.96
C PHE A 143 -4.48 -26.46 -31.40
N ARG A 144 -3.60 -26.17 -32.36
CA ARG A 144 -3.80 -26.60 -33.76
C ARG A 144 -3.33 -28.02 -34.05
N SER A 145 -2.17 -28.45 -33.55
CA SER A 145 -1.62 -29.77 -33.90
C SER A 145 -2.36 -30.96 -33.28
N GLN A 146 -3.13 -30.76 -32.21
CA GLN A 146 -4.05 -31.75 -31.62
C GLN A 146 -5.49 -31.63 -32.16
N GLY A 147 -5.79 -30.61 -32.98
CA GLY A 147 -7.12 -30.41 -33.57
C GLY A 147 -8.17 -29.83 -32.62
N LEU A 148 -7.76 -29.01 -31.65
CA LEU A 148 -8.67 -28.33 -30.72
C LEU A 148 -9.32 -27.07 -31.35
N SER A 149 -8.83 -26.60 -32.50
CA SER A 149 -9.50 -25.54 -33.25
C SER A 149 -10.76 -26.05 -33.99
N PRO A 150 -11.89 -25.32 -33.95
CA PRO A 150 -13.07 -25.61 -34.78
C PRO A 150 -12.80 -25.53 -36.30
N PHE A 151 -11.70 -24.88 -36.71
CA PHE A 151 -11.26 -24.79 -38.10
C PHE A 151 -9.95 -25.56 -38.35
N SER A 152 -9.97 -26.46 -39.33
CA SER A 152 -8.90 -27.43 -39.58
C SER A 152 -7.71 -26.87 -40.37
N ASN A 153 -7.94 -25.90 -41.26
CA ASN A 153 -6.91 -25.18 -42.00
C ASN A 153 -6.76 -23.74 -41.48
N LEU A 154 -5.68 -23.08 -41.91
CA LEU A 154 -5.62 -21.63 -41.89
C LEU A 154 -6.18 -21.09 -43.20
N GLY A 155 -6.80 -19.93 -43.14
CA GLY A 155 -7.23 -19.18 -44.32
C GLY A 155 -6.39 -17.92 -44.55
N VAL A 156 -6.96 -16.97 -45.27
CA VAL A 156 -6.39 -15.64 -45.52
C VAL A 156 -7.43 -14.59 -45.13
N ASP A 157 -7.02 -13.59 -44.35
CA ASP A 157 -7.92 -12.49 -44.01
C ASP A 157 -8.18 -11.60 -45.21
N VAL A 158 -9.45 -11.28 -45.42
CA VAL A 158 -9.92 -10.44 -46.51
C VAL A 158 -10.98 -9.51 -45.96
N GLN A 159 -10.75 -8.20 -46.07
CA GLN A 159 -11.83 -7.23 -46.00
C GLN A 159 -12.68 -7.39 -47.27
N PRO A 160 -13.94 -7.83 -47.18
CA PRO A 160 -14.71 -8.31 -48.33
C PRO A 160 -15.21 -7.17 -49.24
N GLY A 161 -15.19 -5.92 -48.76
CA GLY A 161 -15.50 -4.74 -49.55
C GLY A 161 -17.00 -4.51 -49.75
N GLY A 162 -17.70 -4.20 -48.66
CA GLY A 162 -19.14 -3.97 -48.61
C GLY A 162 -19.72 -4.46 -47.28
N ASN A 163 -20.97 -4.11 -47.00
CA ASN A 163 -21.65 -4.55 -45.79
C ASN A 163 -21.91 -6.05 -45.85
N LEU A 164 -21.36 -6.81 -44.90
CA LEU A 164 -21.67 -8.23 -44.75
C LEU A 164 -22.23 -8.50 -43.36
N ASN A 165 -23.18 -9.41 -43.32
CA ASN A 165 -23.94 -9.72 -42.12
C ASN A 165 -23.62 -11.16 -41.71
N ILE A 166 -23.58 -11.42 -40.40
CA ILE A 166 -23.58 -12.78 -39.86
C ILE A 166 -25.03 -13.20 -39.68
N THR A 167 -25.39 -14.36 -40.19
CA THR A 167 -26.75 -14.92 -40.11
C THR A 167 -26.70 -16.38 -39.69
N ALA A 168 -27.70 -16.81 -38.91
CA ALA A 168 -27.80 -18.18 -38.42
C ALA A 168 -27.84 -19.20 -39.57
N ASP A 169 -27.22 -20.36 -39.38
CA ASP A 169 -27.24 -21.43 -40.37
C ASP A 169 -28.62 -22.09 -40.40
N SER A 170 -29.40 -21.79 -41.44
CA SER A 170 -30.74 -22.35 -41.69
C SER A 170 -30.82 -23.89 -41.70
N SER A 171 -29.69 -24.62 -41.79
CA SER A 171 -29.67 -26.08 -41.62
C SER A 171 -29.76 -26.55 -40.16
N GLN A 172 -29.58 -25.65 -39.19
CA GLN A 172 -29.61 -25.90 -37.76
C GLN A 172 -30.95 -25.42 -37.15
N LEU A 173 -32.04 -26.10 -37.51
CA LEU A 173 -33.43 -25.76 -37.14
C LEU A 173 -33.74 -25.69 -35.63
N TRP A 174 -32.77 -26.00 -34.76
CA TRP A 174 -32.89 -25.89 -33.31
C TRP A 174 -32.28 -24.58 -32.75
N LEU A 175 -31.56 -23.81 -33.58
CA LEU A 175 -30.93 -22.55 -33.17
C LEU A 175 -31.89 -21.35 -33.18
N VAL A 176 -32.94 -21.42 -34.00
CA VAL A 176 -34.04 -20.44 -33.98
C VAL A 176 -34.98 -20.83 -32.84
N GLY A 177 -35.33 -19.88 -31.97
CA GLY A 177 -36.12 -20.10 -30.75
C GLY A 177 -37.51 -20.74 -30.97
N PRO A 178 -38.22 -21.18 -29.90
CA PRO A 178 -38.16 -20.56 -28.57
C PRO A 178 -37.95 -21.49 -27.36
N GLN A 179 -37.60 -22.79 -27.49
CA GLN A 179 -37.52 -23.69 -26.30
C GLN A 179 -36.31 -24.66 -26.18
N ARG A 180 -35.18 -24.39 -26.85
CA ARG A 180 -33.80 -24.92 -26.58
C ARG A 180 -32.85 -24.65 -27.75
N GLY A 181 -32.23 -23.47 -27.78
CA GLY A 181 -31.22 -23.08 -28.76
C GLY A 181 -29.79 -23.12 -28.21
N HIS A 182 -28.86 -22.53 -28.96
CA HIS A 182 -27.47 -22.35 -28.53
C HIS A 182 -27.27 -20.91 -28.04
N THR A 183 -26.63 -20.74 -26.90
CA THR A 183 -26.39 -19.43 -26.23
C THR A 183 -25.75 -18.36 -27.12
N ILE A 184 -25.03 -18.71 -28.19
CA ILE A 184 -24.35 -17.76 -29.10
C ILE A 184 -25.34 -17.06 -30.04
N LEU A 185 -26.44 -17.73 -30.40
CA LEU A 185 -27.40 -17.25 -31.40
C LEU A 185 -28.83 -17.17 -30.83
N TRP A 186 -28.95 -17.18 -29.51
CA TRP A 186 -30.23 -17.06 -28.83
C TRP A 186 -30.66 -15.59 -28.80
N GLY A 187 -31.91 -15.30 -29.14
CA GLY A 187 -32.39 -13.92 -29.35
C GLY A 187 -31.75 -13.20 -30.55
N TYR A 188 -30.96 -13.89 -31.39
CA TYR A 188 -30.14 -13.31 -32.44
C TYR A 188 -30.44 -13.96 -33.80
N LEU A 189 -30.85 -13.15 -34.77
CA LEU A 189 -30.99 -13.59 -36.17
C LEU A 189 -29.96 -12.93 -37.11
N PHE A 190 -29.47 -11.76 -36.71
CA PHE A 190 -28.77 -10.82 -37.58
C PHE A 190 -27.76 -10.00 -36.79
N PHE A 191 -26.58 -9.83 -37.39
CA PHE A 191 -25.56 -8.88 -36.94
C PHE A 191 -24.95 -8.25 -38.17
N ASP A 192 -24.92 -6.92 -38.19
CA ASP A 192 -24.26 -6.16 -39.22
C ASP A 192 -22.80 -6.00 -38.82
N ALA A 193 -21.89 -6.68 -39.53
CA ALA A 193 -20.46 -6.53 -39.26
C ALA A 193 -19.88 -5.27 -39.90
N GLY A 194 -20.70 -4.40 -40.48
CA GLY A 194 -20.28 -3.17 -41.12
C GLY A 194 -19.42 -3.40 -42.37
N THR A 195 -18.66 -2.38 -42.72
CA THR A 195 -17.78 -2.39 -43.91
C THR A 195 -16.29 -2.50 -43.58
N GLY A 196 -15.92 -2.24 -42.32
CA GLY A 196 -14.57 -2.36 -41.77
C GLY A 196 -14.15 -3.81 -41.49
N SER A 197 -15.10 -4.66 -41.10
CA SER A 197 -14.78 -6.02 -40.64
C SER A 197 -14.12 -6.90 -41.70
N TYR A 198 -13.17 -7.69 -41.24
CA TYR A 198 -12.49 -8.74 -41.97
C TYR A 198 -13.07 -10.10 -41.56
N GLN A 199 -12.84 -11.07 -42.44
CA GLN A 199 -13.02 -12.47 -42.13
C GLN A 199 -11.87 -13.26 -42.75
N THR A 200 -11.46 -14.32 -42.10
CA THR A 200 -10.60 -15.33 -42.68
C THR A 200 -11.39 -16.15 -43.70
N GLN A 201 -10.99 -16.13 -44.98
CA GLN A 201 -11.64 -16.87 -46.06
C GLN A 201 -11.06 -18.27 -46.25
N ASP A 202 -11.83 -19.15 -46.92
CA ASP A 202 -11.50 -20.54 -47.24
C ASP A 202 -11.34 -21.46 -46.00
N LEU A 203 -11.99 -21.14 -44.88
CA LEU A 203 -12.00 -21.98 -43.69
C LEU A 203 -12.83 -23.26 -43.87
N GLN A 204 -12.27 -24.38 -43.43
CA GLN A 204 -12.88 -25.70 -43.41
C GLN A 204 -13.06 -26.18 -41.97
N LEU A 205 -14.29 -26.52 -41.61
CA LEU A 205 -14.64 -27.06 -40.29
C LEU A 205 -13.82 -28.32 -39.96
N SER A 206 -13.35 -28.40 -38.72
CA SER A 206 -12.80 -29.63 -38.15
C SER A 206 -13.86 -30.74 -38.12
N PRO A 207 -13.50 -32.04 -38.21
CA PRO A 207 -14.46 -33.14 -38.39
C PRO A 207 -15.52 -33.32 -37.29
N GLN A 208 -15.31 -32.70 -36.12
CA GLN A 208 -16.23 -32.71 -34.98
C GLN A 208 -16.83 -31.32 -34.69
N ALA A 209 -16.47 -30.30 -35.48
CA ALA A 209 -16.98 -28.95 -35.30
C ALA A 209 -18.37 -28.81 -35.95
N THR A 210 -19.26 -28.10 -35.26
CA THR A 210 -20.58 -27.73 -35.75
C THR A 210 -20.57 -26.25 -36.12
N ARG A 211 -21.00 -25.93 -37.35
CA ARG A 211 -21.18 -24.54 -37.78
C ARG A 211 -22.54 -24.03 -37.35
N LEU A 212 -22.57 -22.83 -36.78
CA LEU A 212 -23.79 -22.20 -36.26
C LEU A 212 -24.25 -21.02 -37.10
N ALA A 213 -23.31 -20.24 -37.65
CA ALA A 213 -23.61 -19.07 -38.47
C ALA A 213 -22.70 -18.99 -39.69
N ASN A 214 -23.20 -18.32 -40.74
CA ASN A 214 -22.44 -17.98 -41.93
C ASN A 214 -22.43 -16.45 -42.12
N TRP A 215 -21.33 -15.97 -42.66
CA TRP A 215 -21.30 -14.68 -43.34
C TRP A 215 -22.24 -14.71 -44.55
N SER A 216 -22.80 -13.57 -44.93
CA SER A 216 -23.71 -13.45 -46.08
C SER A 216 -23.07 -13.83 -47.44
N ASN A 217 -21.74 -13.99 -47.50
CA ASN A 217 -20.98 -14.54 -48.63
C ASN A 217 -20.73 -16.07 -48.54
N LEU A 218 -21.38 -16.76 -47.59
CA LEU A 218 -21.30 -18.21 -47.32
C LEU A 218 -19.99 -18.72 -46.68
N GLN A 219 -19.11 -17.86 -46.18
CA GLN A 219 -18.01 -18.31 -45.32
C GLN A 219 -18.52 -18.68 -43.92
N PRO A 220 -17.95 -19.69 -43.25
CA PRO A 220 -18.27 -19.96 -41.84
C PRO A 220 -17.94 -18.74 -40.98
N ALA A 221 -18.91 -18.23 -40.23
CA ALA A 221 -18.72 -17.14 -39.28
C ALA A 221 -18.47 -17.67 -37.86
N ILE A 222 -19.28 -18.66 -37.44
CA ILE A 222 -19.23 -19.21 -36.08
C ILE A 222 -19.21 -20.73 -36.18
N ALA A 223 -18.25 -21.36 -35.50
CA ALA A 223 -18.18 -22.81 -35.35
C ALA A 223 -17.82 -23.20 -33.92
N THR A 224 -18.41 -24.27 -33.41
CA THR A 224 -18.15 -24.79 -32.06
C THR A 224 -17.68 -26.22 -32.11
N LEU A 225 -16.79 -26.57 -31.18
CA LEU A 225 -16.21 -27.89 -31.05
C LEU A 225 -16.55 -28.43 -29.65
N GLU A 226 -17.52 -29.32 -29.61
CA GLU A 226 -17.82 -30.14 -28.42
C GLU A 226 -16.77 -31.25 -28.32
N PRO A 227 -16.07 -31.39 -27.19
CA PRO A 227 -14.98 -32.35 -27.05
C PRO A 227 -15.51 -33.79 -27.05
N GLY A 228 -14.86 -34.64 -27.84
CA GLY A 228 -15.14 -36.09 -27.84
C GLY A 228 -14.64 -36.85 -26.61
N VAL A 229 -14.01 -36.15 -25.65
CA VAL A 229 -13.41 -36.67 -24.42
C VAL A 229 -14.13 -36.05 -23.23
N ALA A 230 -14.67 -36.88 -22.35
CA ALA A 230 -15.37 -36.41 -21.16
C ALA A 230 -14.40 -35.68 -20.20
N GLY A 231 -14.76 -34.47 -19.77
CA GLY A 231 -13.96 -33.63 -18.88
C GLY A 231 -12.93 -32.73 -19.58
N GLN A 232 -12.87 -32.74 -20.91
CA GLN A 232 -12.19 -31.71 -21.69
C GLN A 232 -13.16 -30.52 -21.89
N GLY A 233 -12.62 -29.31 -22.03
CA GLY A 233 -13.38 -28.08 -22.23
C GLY A 233 -13.87 -27.87 -23.67
N ARG A 234 -14.85 -26.97 -23.81
CA ARG A 234 -15.46 -26.58 -25.10
C ARG A 234 -14.63 -25.51 -25.81
N VAL A 235 -14.69 -25.49 -27.13
CA VAL A 235 -14.03 -24.45 -27.95
C VAL A 235 -15.02 -23.79 -28.91
N VAL A 236 -15.05 -22.46 -28.93
CA VAL A 236 -15.78 -21.64 -29.92
C VAL A 236 -14.76 -20.96 -30.84
N GLY A 237 -15.06 -20.88 -32.13
CA GLY A 237 -14.30 -20.14 -33.12
C GLY A 237 -15.17 -19.07 -33.77
N LEU A 238 -14.84 -17.81 -33.53
CA LEU A 238 -15.50 -16.62 -34.08
C LEU A 238 -14.63 -16.06 -35.21
N ASN A 239 -14.98 -16.38 -36.45
CA ASN A 239 -14.36 -15.83 -37.65
C ASN A 239 -14.88 -14.40 -37.90
N LEU A 240 -14.60 -13.51 -36.94
CA LEU A 240 -14.99 -12.11 -36.88
C LEU A 240 -13.78 -11.31 -36.41
N PHE A 241 -13.36 -10.35 -37.22
CA PHE A 241 -12.34 -9.37 -36.88
C PHE A 241 -12.79 -7.97 -37.34
N PRO A 242 -12.58 -6.92 -36.54
CA PRO A 242 -12.22 -6.94 -35.13
C PRO A 242 -13.40 -7.40 -34.24
N PRO A 243 -13.15 -7.87 -33.00
CA PRO A 243 -14.17 -8.06 -31.98
C PRO A 243 -14.52 -6.76 -31.22
N SER A 244 -14.22 -5.60 -31.82
CA SER A 244 -14.37 -4.25 -31.24
C SER A 244 -14.41 -3.20 -32.36
N ASN A 245 -15.34 -2.24 -32.33
CA ASN A 245 -15.37 -1.09 -33.25
C ASN A 245 -14.39 0.02 -32.87
N LEU A 246 -13.73 -0.04 -31.70
CA LEU A 246 -12.66 0.92 -31.41
C LEU A 246 -11.44 0.68 -32.31
N VAL A 247 -11.22 -0.56 -32.76
CA VAL A 247 -10.17 -0.94 -33.72
C VAL A 247 -10.38 -0.28 -35.09
N ASP A 248 -11.64 -0.24 -35.57
CA ASP A 248 -12.06 0.49 -36.78
C ASP A 248 -13.55 0.80 -36.68
N ALA A 249 -13.92 2.08 -36.62
CA ALA A 249 -15.30 2.55 -36.49
C ALA A 249 -16.21 2.22 -37.68
N ALA A 250 -15.68 1.64 -38.77
CA ALA A 250 -16.48 1.07 -39.86
C ALA A 250 -16.81 -0.42 -39.65
N SER A 251 -16.20 -1.08 -38.66
CA SER A 251 -16.44 -2.47 -38.28
C SER A 251 -17.57 -2.55 -37.27
N TRP A 252 -18.51 -3.46 -37.54
CA TRP A 252 -19.80 -3.71 -36.87
C TRP A 252 -20.69 -2.49 -36.61
N ASP A 253 -22.01 -2.66 -36.70
CA ASP A 253 -22.94 -1.61 -36.30
C ASP A 253 -23.12 -1.67 -34.78
N PRO A 254 -22.78 -0.63 -33.99
CA PRO A 254 -23.00 -0.61 -32.55
C PRO A 254 -24.48 -0.65 -32.15
N ALA A 255 -25.41 -0.45 -33.10
CA ALA A 255 -26.83 -0.72 -32.91
C ALA A 255 -27.21 -2.21 -33.07
N THR A 256 -26.23 -3.11 -33.27
CA THR A 256 -26.42 -4.56 -33.34
C THR A 256 -25.63 -5.30 -32.26
N ASP A 257 -26.10 -6.51 -31.95
CA ASP A 257 -25.71 -7.32 -30.78
C ASP A 257 -24.32 -7.98 -30.84
N GLY A 258 -23.29 -7.20 -31.20
CA GLY A 258 -21.89 -7.64 -31.24
C GLY A 258 -21.42 -8.20 -29.90
N GLY A 259 -21.74 -7.52 -28.78
CA GLY A 259 -21.37 -7.97 -27.43
C GLY A 259 -22.04 -9.29 -27.03
N ARG A 260 -23.34 -9.48 -27.33
CA ARG A 260 -24.08 -10.72 -26.98
C ARG A 260 -23.55 -11.94 -27.70
N LEU A 261 -23.00 -11.76 -28.91
CA LEU A 261 -22.29 -12.84 -29.63
C LEU A 261 -21.01 -13.27 -28.88
N LEU A 262 -20.33 -12.35 -28.19
CA LEU A 262 -19.12 -12.64 -27.39
C LEU A 262 -19.50 -13.28 -26.05
N ASP A 263 -20.44 -12.69 -25.30
CA ASP A 263 -20.99 -13.25 -24.05
C ASP A 263 -21.59 -14.64 -24.28
N GLY A 264 -22.47 -14.79 -25.27
CA GLY A 264 -23.12 -16.06 -25.60
C GLY A 264 -22.12 -17.16 -25.99
N ALA A 265 -20.94 -16.79 -26.50
CA ALA A 265 -19.82 -17.69 -26.75
C ALA A 265 -19.09 -18.10 -25.47
N LEU A 266 -18.89 -17.19 -24.52
CA LEU A 266 -18.37 -17.51 -23.19
C LEU A 266 -19.34 -18.40 -22.41
N ARG A 267 -20.62 -18.03 -22.31
CA ARG A 267 -21.68 -18.85 -21.70
C ARG A 267 -21.73 -20.26 -22.27
N TRP A 268 -21.55 -20.41 -23.59
CA TRP A 268 -21.49 -21.75 -24.20
C TRP A 268 -20.35 -22.60 -23.65
N VAL A 269 -19.14 -22.03 -23.56
CA VAL A 269 -17.96 -22.80 -23.18
C VAL A 269 -17.88 -23.07 -21.68
N LEU A 270 -18.47 -22.19 -20.87
CA LEU A 270 -18.73 -22.36 -19.44
C LEU A 270 -19.77 -23.46 -19.15
N GLY A 271 -20.57 -23.84 -20.15
CA GLY A 271 -21.58 -24.89 -20.01
C GLY A 271 -22.95 -24.39 -19.56
N PHE A 272 -23.19 -23.08 -19.64
CA PHE A 272 -24.44 -22.41 -19.27
C PHE A 272 -25.66 -23.09 -19.89
N GLN A 273 -26.73 -23.23 -19.10
CA GLN A 273 -28.05 -23.66 -19.56
C GLN A 273 -29.10 -22.79 -18.89
N ILE A 274 -30.00 -22.20 -19.68
CA ILE A 274 -31.15 -21.46 -19.17
C ILE A 274 -32.04 -22.41 -18.36
N THR A 275 -32.29 -22.09 -17.08
CA THR A 275 -33.21 -22.81 -16.21
C THR A 275 -34.05 -21.82 -15.40
N GLY A 276 -35.09 -21.26 -16.02
CA GLY A 276 -36.05 -20.35 -15.40
C GLY A 276 -37.37 -20.33 -16.16
N ASP A 277 -38.43 -19.90 -15.47
CA ASP A 277 -39.80 -19.84 -15.96
C ASP A 277 -40.31 -18.36 -16.01
N CYS A 278 -39.40 -17.36 -15.99
CA CYS A 278 -39.70 -15.92 -16.09
C CYS A 278 -39.58 -15.34 -17.52
N GLU A 279 -39.41 -16.18 -18.54
CA GLU A 279 -39.76 -15.74 -19.90
C GLU A 279 -41.25 -15.35 -19.89
N ASN A 280 -41.67 -14.38 -20.71
CA ASN A 280 -43.09 -14.16 -20.95
C ASN A 280 -43.67 -15.36 -21.74
N GLU A 281 -43.90 -16.50 -21.08
CA GLU A 281 -44.26 -17.79 -21.72
C GLU A 281 -45.59 -17.72 -22.52
N SER A 282 -46.34 -16.63 -22.38
CA SER A 282 -47.60 -16.35 -23.06
C SER A 282 -47.45 -15.25 -24.13
N ILE A 283 -46.41 -15.29 -24.96
CA ILE A 283 -46.31 -14.47 -26.19
C ILE A 283 -47.42 -14.87 -27.18
N ALA A 284 -48.63 -14.38 -26.96
CA ALA A 284 -49.67 -14.36 -27.97
C ALA A 284 -49.34 -13.21 -28.94
N GLN A 285 -48.86 -13.55 -30.14
CA GLN A 285 -48.83 -12.56 -31.22
C GLN A 285 -50.27 -12.15 -31.53
N ASP A 286 -50.59 -10.92 -31.15
CA ASP A 286 -51.90 -10.29 -31.28
C ASP A 286 -51.68 -8.80 -31.55
N LEU A 287 -51.14 -8.48 -32.73
CA LEU A 287 -50.79 -7.11 -33.14
C LEU A 287 -52.00 -6.17 -33.18
N ASN A 288 -53.22 -6.73 -33.07
CA ASN A 288 -54.48 -6.01 -33.08
C ASN A 288 -55.17 -5.97 -31.69
N CYS A 289 -54.63 -6.70 -30.71
CA CYS A 289 -55.04 -6.86 -29.31
C CYS A 289 -56.52 -7.15 -29.07
N ASN A 290 -56.98 -8.26 -29.65
CA ASN A 290 -58.32 -8.83 -29.47
C ASN A 290 -58.39 -10.02 -28.48
N ASN A 291 -57.23 -10.44 -27.94
CA ASN A 291 -56.97 -11.61 -27.11
C ASN A 291 -57.29 -12.95 -27.82
N ILE A 292 -56.94 -13.06 -29.10
CA ILE A 292 -56.98 -14.26 -29.93
C ILE A 292 -55.56 -14.55 -30.42
N ASP A 293 -55.09 -15.77 -30.16
CA ASP A 293 -53.77 -16.24 -30.58
C ASP A 293 -53.63 -16.27 -32.12
N LEU A 294 -52.45 -15.86 -32.63
CA LEU A 294 -52.02 -15.91 -34.03
C LEU A 294 -52.42 -17.20 -34.80
N SER A 295 -52.43 -18.36 -34.13
CA SER A 295 -52.78 -19.66 -34.71
C SER A 295 -54.28 -19.96 -34.74
N GLU A 296 -55.08 -19.21 -33.97
CA GLU A 296 -56.55 -19.18 -34.02
C GLU A 296 -57.09 -18.04 -34.90
N GLU A 297 -56.25 -17.05 -35.23
CA GLU A 297 -56.54 -15.94 -36.14
C GLU A 297 -56.84 -16.37 -37.59
N SER A 298 -57.60 -15.53 -38.29
CA SER A 298 -58.06 -15.84 -39.65
C SER A 298 -57.06 -15.38 -40.72
N THR A 299 -56.95 -16.17 -41.80
CA THR A 299 -56.13 -15.81 -42.99
C THR A 299 -56.70 -14.60 -43.73
N ILE A 300 -55.83 -13.69 -44.19
CA ILE A 300 -56.24 -12.44 -44.86
C ILE A 300 -57.14 -12.68 -46.08
N ASP A 301 -58.31 -12.04 -46.11
CA ASP A 301 -59.17 -11.97 -47.31
C ASP A 301 -58.65 -10.98 -48.35
N ASN A 302 -57.71 -11.46 -49.14
CA ASN A 302 -57.11 -10.77 -50.29
C ASN A 302 -58.08 -10.53 -51.46
N SER A 303 -59.39 -10.82 -51.32
CA SER A 303 -60.40 -10.52 -52.35
C SER A 303 -61.00 -9.10 -52.25
N SER A 304 -60.82 -8.41 -51.12
CA SER A 304 -61.25 -7.00 -50.95
C SER A 304 -60.46 -6.04 -51.84
N SER A 305 -60.97 -4.83 -52.07
CA SER A 305 -60.29 -3.77 -52.83
C SER A 305 -59.15 -3.14 -52.05
N GLU A 306 -59.25 -3.13 -50.72
CA GLU A 306 -58.38 -2.46 -49.76
C GLU A 306 -57.14 -3.31 -49.47
N CYS A 307 -57.28 -4.63 -49.32
CA CYS A 307 -56.14 -5.55 -49.13
C CYS A 307 -55.46 -5.95 -50.46
N GLN A 308 -56.01 -5.56 -51.62
CA GLN A 308 -55.54 -6.03 -52.93
C GLN A 308 -54.17 -5.44 -53.32
N GLY A 309 -53.15 -6.29 -53.29
CA GLY A 309 -51.77 -5.92 -53.65
C GLY A 309 -50.94 -5.39 -52.47
N VAL A 310 -51.46 -5.51 -51.25
CA VAL A 310 -50.68 -5.40 -50.02
C VAL A 310 -49.98 -6.74 -49.80
N THR A 311 -48.65 -6.73 -49.82
CA THR A 311 -47.80 -7.93 -49.75
C THR A 311 -46.57 -7.63 -48.92
N ASP A 312 -46.10 -8.63 -48.18
CA ASP A 312 -44.83 -8.59 -47.47
C ASP A 312 -43.71 -8.20 -48.47
N PRO A 313 -42.92 -7.15 -48.18
CA PRO A 313 -41.88 -6.65 -49.09
C PRO A 313 -40.71 -7.63 -49.28
N PHE A 314 -40.52 -8.59 -48.37
CA PHE A 314 -39.46 -9.60 -48.43
C PHE A 314 -39.88 -10.85 -49.22
N THR A 315 -41.11 -11.34 -49.04
CA THR A 315 -41.59 -12.55 -49.75
C THR A 315 -42.37 -12.26 -51.03
N GLY A 316 -42.96 -11.07 -51.16
CA GLY A 316 -43.87 -10.70 -52.26
C GLY A 316 -45.20 -11.46 -52.25
N LEU A 317 -45.54 -12.10 -51.12
CA LEU A 317 -46.81 -12.76 -50.87
C LEU A 317 -47.68 -11.87 -49.96
N PRO A 318 -49.01 -12.03 -49.96
CA PRO A 318 -49.83 -11.49 -48.88
C PRO A 318 -49.36 -12.02 -47.52
N TYR A 319 -49.51 -11.21 -46.48
CA TYR A 319 -49.24 -11.63 -45.11
C TYR A 319 -50.16 -12.79 -44.69
N ASP A 320 -49.72 -13.60 -43.73
CA ASP A 320 -50.31 -14.92 -43.49
C ASP A 320 -51.67 -14.89 -42.75
N ASN A 321 -51.90 -13.91 -41.87
CA ASN A 321 -53.13 -13.74 -41.08
C ASN A 321 -53.49 -12.26 -40.81
N ASN A 322 -54.66 -12.04 -40.18
CA ASN A 322 -55.27 -10.71 -40.02
C ASN A 322 -54.51 -9.74 -39.09
N ASP A 323 -53.59 -10.21 -38.24
CA ASP A 323 -52.87 -9.35 -37.28
C ASP A 323 -52.15 -8.17 -37.94
N TYR A 324 -51.67 -8.36 -39.18
CA TYR A 324 -50.97 -7.33 -39.91
C TYR A 324 -51.89 -6.16 -40.39
N TYR A 325 -53.22 -6.33 -40.41
CA TYR A 325 -54.18 -5.32 -40.92
C TYR A 325 -55.59 -5.50 -40.35
N TRP A 326 -56.16 -4.53 -39.59
CA TRP A 326 -57.57 -4.68 -39.18
C TRP A 326 -58.43 -3.43 -38.90
N SER A 327 -59.75 -3.59 -39.07
CA SER A 327 -60.82 -2.74 -38.51
C SER A 327 -62.08 -3.56 -38.21
N TYR A 328 -62.48 -3.56 -36.93
CA TYR A 328 -63.52 -4.43 -36.37
C TYR A 328 -64.97 -4.14 -36.79
N PHE A 329 -65.26 -2.97 -37.35
CA PHE A 329 -66.63 -2.62 -37.76
C PHE A 329 -66.96 -3.03 -39.20
N ASP A 330 -66.00 -2.86 -40.10
CA ASP A 330 -66.23 -2.93 -41.55
C ASP A 330 -65.59 -4.15 -42.24
N TRP A 331 -64.68 -4.88 -41.55
CA TRP A 331 -63.94 -6.04 -42.10
C TRP A 331 -63.04 -5.68 -43.29
N GLU A 332 -62.53 -4.44 -43.32
CA GLU A 332 -61.70 -3.87 -44.39
C GLU A 332 -60.30 -3.51 -43.87
N CYS A 333 -59.23 -3.87 -44.60
CA CYS A 333 -57.84 -3.49 -44.30
C CYS A 333 -57.69 -1.95 -44.30
N THR A 334 -57.79 -1.29 -43.15
CA THR A 334 -57.87 0.18 -43.09
C THR A 334 -56.68 0.88 -42.44
N PHE A 335 -55.86 0.18 -41.65
CA PHE A 335 -54.58 0.70 -41.19
C PHE A 335 -53.51 -0.41 -41.19
N PRO A 336 -52.29 -0.13 -41.68
CA PRO A 336 -51.13 -0.93 -41.28
C PRO A 336 -50.80 -0.61 -39.82
N VAL A 337 -50.36 -1.62 -39.06
CA VAL A 337 -49.77 -1.45 -37.73
C VAL A 337 -48.29 -1.03 -37.79
N ASP A 338 -47.74 -0.88 -39.01
CA ASP A 338 -46.41 -0.31 -39.30
C ASP A 338 -46.14 0.95 -38.44
N GLY A 339 -45.23 0.83 -37.45
CA GLY A 339 -44.85 1.91 -36.54
C GLY A 339 -45.24 1.73 -35.07
N TYR A 340 -45.87 0.62 -34.69
CA TYR A 340 -46.05 0.18 -33.28
C TYR A 340 -45.11 -0.97 -32.87
N ASP A 341 -44.44 -1.58 -33.84
CA ASP A 341 -43.32 -2.51 -33.72
C ASP A 341 -42.11 -1.72 -34.25
N ALA A 342 -41.27 -1.21 -33.35
CA ALA A 342 -40.24 -0.21 -33.67
C ALA A 342 -38.88 -0.82 -34.02
N ASP A 343 -38.63 -2.04 -33.54
CA ASP A 343 -37.39 -2.79 -33.65
C ASP A 343 -37.50 -4.04 -34.56
N PHE A 344 -38.72 -4.35 -35.03
CA PHE A 344 -39.11 -5.41 -35.96
C PHE A 344 -39.10 -6.82 -35.36
N ASP A 345 -39.25 -6.94 -34.04
CA ASP A 345 -39.33 -8.21 -33.32
C ASP A 345 -40.70 -8.90 -33.42
N ARG A 346 -41.72 -8.13 -33.85
CA ARG A 346 -43.15 -8.49 -34.03
C ARG A 346 -43.99 -8.48 -32.75
N LEU A 347 -43.52 -7.79 -31.72
CA LEU A 347 -44.24 -7.46 -30.50
C LEU A 347 -44.49 -5.94 -30.47
N SER A 348 -45.18 -5.46 -29.43
CA SER A 348 -45.62 -4.06 -29.40
C SER A 348 -45.98 -3.60 -27.99
N PHE A 349 -45.96 -2.29 -27.75
CA PHE A 349 -46.19 -1.70 -26.44
C PHE A 349 -47.20 -0.54 -26.46
N GLY A 350 -47.99 -0.44 -25.38
CA GLY A 350 -48.73 0.76 -25.04
C GLY A 350 -50.26 0.67 -25.18
N ASN A 351 -50.90 1.82 -25.40
CA ASN A 351 -52.36 1.95 -25.42
C ASN A 351 -52.82 2.65 -26.70
N PHE A 352 -53.70 2.02 -27.48
CA PHE A 352 -54.35 2.69 -28.61
C PHE A 352 -55.85 2.92 -28.36
N GLN A 353 -56.29 4.13 -28.74
CA GLN A 353 -57.66 4.58 -28.53
C GLN A 353 -58.47 4.47 -29.81
N LEU A 354 -59.45 3.57 -29.81
CA LEU A 354 -60.41 3.49 -30.90
C LEU A 354 -61.39 4.68 -30.81
N ILE A 355 -61.37 5.56 -31.81
CA ILE A 355 -62.32 6.67 -31.94
C ILE A 355 -63.19 6.44 -33.20
N PRO A 356 -64.52 6.29 -33.08
CA PRO A 356 -65.37 6.02 -34.24
C PRO A 356 -65.36 7.16 -35.27
N PRO A 357 -65.54 6.88 -36.59
CA PRO A 357 -65.51 7.91 -37.62
C PRO A 357 -66.52 9.05 -37.40
N GLY A 358 -65.99 10.25 -37.15
CA GLY A 358 -66.79 11.47 -36.90
C GLY A 358 -67.12 11.75 -35.43
N GLU A 359 -66.64 10.91 -34.50
CA GLU A 359 -66.71 11.16 -33.07
C GLU A 359 -65.40 11.77 -32.54
N SER A 360 -65.41 12.22 -31.28
CA SER A 360 -64.25 12.88 -30.64
C SER A 360 -63.96 12.33 -29.24
N VAL A 361 -64.46 11.14 -28.95
CA VAL A 361 -64.34 10.46 -27.66
C VAL A 361 -64.05 8.99 -27.97
N PRO A 362 -63.02 8.38 -27.36
CA PRO A 362 -62.75 6.95 -27.57
C PRO A 362 -63.93 6.12 -27.06
N TRP A 363 -64.31 5.10 -27.83
CA TRP A 363 -65.36 4.14 -27.44
C TRP A 363 -64.78 2.95 -26.67
N ASP A 364 -63.50 2.65 -26.92
CA ASP A 364 -62.72 1.63 -26.23
C ASP A 364 -61.26 2.07 -26.11
N THR A 365 -60.49 1.41 -25.25
CA THR A 365 -59.04 1.58 -25.14
C THR A 365 -58.44 0.20 -25.02
N ILE A 366 -57.64 -0.17 -26.01
CA ILE A 366 -56.99 -1.48 -26.08
C ILE A 366 -55.57 -1.29 -25.53
N VAL A 367 -55.20 -2.16 -24.61
CA VAL A 367 -53.87 -2.29 -24.03
C VAL A 367 -53.15 -3.37 -24.84
N LEU A 368 -51.93 -3.09 -25.29
CA LEU A 368 -51.08 -4.09 -25.92
C LEU A 368 -50.36 -4.89 -24.83
N ASP A 369 -50.34 -6.22 -24.93
CA ASP A 369 -49.51 -7.05 -24.03
C ASP A 369 -48.04 -6.72 -24.33
N CYS A 370 -47.32 -6.26 -23.30
CA CYS A 370 -46.10 -5.49 -23.48
C CYS A 370 -44.98 -6.27 -24.13
N ASP A 371 -44.46 -5.73 -25.24
CA ASP A 371 -43.03 -5.77 -25.49
C ASP A 371 -42.28 -5.14 -24.30
N ASN A 372 -41.47 -5.95 -23.63
CA ASN A 372 -40.67 -5.53 -22.48
C ASN A 372 -39.37 -4.79 -22.88
N CYS A 373 -39.06 -4.65 -24.18
CA CYS A 373 -38.05 -3.72 -24.70
C CYS A 373 -38.43 -3.04 -26.02
N ASP A 374 -39.34 -2.06 -25.94
CA ASP A 374 -39.99 -1.27 -27.02
C ASP A 374 -39.18 -0.77 -28.25
N THR A 375 -37.85 -0.91 -28.22
CA THR A 375 -36.89 -0.38 -29.18
C THR A 375 -35.68 -1.31 -29.42
N ARG A 376 -35.68 -2.54 -28.89
CA ARG A 376 -34.48 -3.43 -28.83
C ARG A 376 -34.83 -4.91 -29.05
N TYR A 377 -34.74 -5.33 -30.32
CA TYR A 377 -35.15 -6.65 -30.84
C TYR A 377 -34.98 -7.83 -29.86
N ASN A 378 -36.06 -8.23 -29.19
CA ASN A 378 -36.09 -9.30 -28.21
C ASN A 378 -37.35 -10.20 -28.35
N PRO A 379 -37.49 -10.96 -29.47
CA PRO A 379 -38.69 -11.74 -29.79
C PRO A 379 -38.93 -12.97 -28.89
N ASN A 380 -38.13 -13.10 -27.84
CA ASN A 380 -38.22 -14.09 -26.77
C ASN A 380 -38.50 -13.48 -25.40
N GLN A 381 -38.52 -12.15 -25.27
CA GLN A 381 -39.00 -11.40 -24.10
C GLN A 381 -38.43 -11.93 -22.78
N ILE A 382 -37.12 -12.16 -22.76
CA ILE A 382 -36.44 -12.63 -21.56
C ILE A 382 -36.30 -11.47 -20.60
N ASP A 383 -36.72 -11.76 -19.38
CA ASP A 383 -36.67 -10.94 -18.19
C ASP A 383 -36.22 -11.90 -17.07
N PHE A 384 -34.93 -11.87 -16.73
CA PHE A 384 -34.37 -12.70 -15.65
C PHE A 384 -34.64 -12.13 -14.25
N GLY A 385 -34.84 -10.80 -14.14
CA GLY A 385 -35.23 -10.13 -12.90
C GLY A 385 -36.68 -10.43 -12.48
N CYS A 386 -37.52 -10.76 -13.46
CA CYS A 386 -38.97 -10.86 -13.40
C CYS A 386 -39.64 -9.51 -13.05
N ASP A 387 -39.08 -8.38 -13.50
CA ASP A 387 -39.46 -6.99 -13.12
C ASP A 387 -40.38 -6.27 -14.14
N GLU A 388 -40.76 -6.96 -15.23
CA GLU A 388 -41.52 -6.45 -16.38
C GLU A 388 -40.69 -5.65 -17.41
N VAL A 389 -39.37 -5.48 -17.23
CA VAL A 389 -38.42 -4.90 -18.20
C VAL A 389 -37.56 -6.02 -18.79
N GLY A 390 -37.31 -5.99 -20.11
CA GLY A 390 -36.53 -7.04 -20.75
C GLY A 390 -35.03 -6.86 -20.54
N ASP A 391 -34.29 -7.97 -20.42
CA ASP A 391 -32.83 -7.98 -20.18
C ASP A 391 -32.03 -7.11 -21.17
N LEU A 392 -32.56 -6.78 -22.35
CA LEU A 392 -31.86 -5.95 -23.35
C LEU A 392 -31.89 -4.45 -23.08
N CYS A 393 -32.94 -3.96 -22.44
CA CYS A 393 -33.20 -2.54 -22.21
C CYS A 393 -33.15 -2.17 -20.72
N ASP A 394 -33.30 -3.16 -19.84
CA ASP A 394 -33.17 -3.05 -18.40
C ASP A 394 -31.75 -2.68 -17.96
N VAL A 395 -31.52 -1.42 -17.58
CA VAL A 395 -30.21 -0.95 -17.11
C VAL A 395 -29.89 -1.40 -15.68
N CYS A 396 -30.83 -1.98 -14.94
CA CYS A 396 -30.66 -2.40 -13.54
C CYS A 396 -31.38 -3.72 -13.20
N PRO A 397 -30.88 -4.89 -13.68
CA PRO A 397 -31.68 -6.13 -13.69
C PRO A 397 -31.96 -6.86 -12.38
N TRP A 398 -31.81 -6.14 -11.26
CA TRP A 398 -31.87 -6.65 -9.90
C TRP A 398 -32.70 -5.76 -8.97
N ASP A 399 -33.24 -4.64 -9.48
CA ASP A 399 -34.09 -3.71 -8.73
C ASP A 399 -35.58 -3.88 -9.13
N ASP A 400 -36.32 -4.62 -8.30
CA ASP A 400 -37.76 -4.94 -8.41
C ASP A 400 -38.66 -3.67 -8.44
N ASP A 401 -38.12 -2.48 -8.11
CA ASP A 401 -38.84 -1.18 -8.10
C ASP A 401 -38.81 -0.44 -9.48
N GLN A 402 -39.19 -1.13 -10.57
CA GLN A 402 -39.53 -0.58 -11.90
C GLN A 402 -38.54 0.44 -12.51
N ALA A 403 -37.42 -0.09 -13.00
CA ALA A 403 -36.38 0.64 -13.72
C ALA A 403 -36.79 1.07 -15.16
N ASP A 404 -37.74 2.02 -15.29
CA ASP A 404 -37.94 2.74 -16.56
C ASP A 404 -36.59 3.37 -17.01
N PRO A 405 -36.04 3.03 -18.20
CA PRO A 405 -34.75 3.55 -18.66
C PRO A 405 -34.67 5.09 -18.75
N THR A 406 -35.81 5.78 -18.68
CA THR A 406 -35.90 7.25 -18.64
C THR A 406 -35.85 7.86 -17.24
N THR A 407 -35.88 7.06 -16.17
CA THR A 407 -35.91 7.56 -14.77
C THR A 407 -34.62 7.37 -13.99
N LEU A 408 -33.82 6.34 -14.26
CA LEU A 408 -32.61 6.04 -13.48
C LEU A 408 -31.35 6.76 -14.00
N GLY A 409 -31.22 6.93 -15.33
CA GLY A 409 -30.00 7.48 -15.91
C GLY A 409 -28.85 6.47 -16.00
N ASP A 410 -27.83 6.87 -16.74
CA ASP A 410 -26.52 6.21 -16.91
C ASP A 410 -25.57 7.41 -17.07
N SER A 411 -25.03 7.87 -15.93
CA SER A 411 -24.40 9.18 -15.78
C SER A 411 -22.98 9.25 -16.35
N ASP A 412 -22.29 8.11 -16.46
CA ASP A 412 -20.92 8.01 -16.95
C ASP A 412 -20.77 7.23 -18.28
N GLY A 413 -21.80 6.48 -18.68
CA GLY A 413 -21.88 5.74 -19.93
C GLY A 413 -21.36 4.31 -19.84
N ASP A 414 -21.24 3.72 -18.64
CA ASP A 414 -20.66 2.40 -18.42
C ASP A 414 -21.59 1.23 -18.78
N CYS A 415 -22.89 1.49 -18.98
CA CYS A 415 -24.02 0.59 -19.28
C CYS A 415 -24.86 0.04 -18.10
N PHE A 416 -24.50 0.33 -16.86
CA PHE A 416 -25.37 0.17 -15.69
C PHE A 416 -26.12 1.48 -15.41
N GLY A 417 -27.27 1.39 -14.74
CA GLY A 417 -28.01 2.58 -14.32
C GLY A 417 -27.53 3.10 -12.96
N ASP A 418 -27.58 4.41 -12.74
CA ASP A 418 -27.06 5.10 -11.53
C ASP A 418 -27.56 4.50 -10.17
N ALA A 419 -28.64 3.72 -10.16
CA ALA A 419 -29.21 3.09 -8.97
C ALA A 419 -28.66 1.69 -8.65
N CYS A 420 -28.06 1.01 -9.63
CA CYS A 420 -27.51 -0.34 -9.52
C CYS A 420 -26.01 -0.41 -9.85
N ASP A 421 -25.45 0.68 -10.36
CA ASP A 421 -24.03 0.90 -10.51
C ASP A 421 -23.37 1.17 -9.14
N ASN A 422 -22.29 0.45 -8.82
CA ASN A 422 -21.49 0.67 -7.61
C ASN A 422 -20.43 1.79 -7.75
N CYS A 423 -20.27 2.39 -8.94
CA CYS A 423 -19.54 3.64 -9.16
C CYS A 423 -20.25 4.63 -10.13
N PRO A 424 -21.44 5.19 -9.79
CA PRO A 424 -22.32 5.98 -10.69
C PRO A 424 -21.74 7.17 -11.51
N LEU A 425 -20.46 7.54 -11.33
CA LEU A 425 -19.77 8.59 -12.09
C LEU A 425 -18.37 8.15 -12.62
N VAL A 426 -17.96 6.90 -12.44
CA VAL A 426 -16.62 6.37 -12.78
C VAL A 426 -16.75 5.03 -13.51
N PRO A 427 -16.64 5.00 -14.87
CA PRO A 427 -17.07 3.85 -15.65
C PRO A 427 -16.37 2.54 -15.27
N ASN A 428 -17.15 1.58 -14.80
CA ASN A 428 -16.66 0.29 -14.33
C ASN A 428 -17.62 -0.83 -14.74
N SER A 429 -17.75 -1.07 -16.04
CA SER A 429 -18.68 -2.08 -16.59
C SER A 429 -18.45 -3.51 -16.08
N ASP A 430 -17.37 -3.80 -15.35
CA ASP A 430 -17.16 -5.08 -14.66
C ASP A 430 -17.73 -5.13 -13.22
N GLN A 431 -18.14 -3.99 -12.66
CA GLN A 431 -18.80 -3.81 -11.36
C GLN A 431 -18.04 -4.50 -10.20
N TYR A 432 -16.72 -4.60 -10.34
CA TYR A 432 -15.87 -5.33 -9.40
C TYR A 432 -15.78 -4.60 -8.06
N ASP A 433 -15.94 -5.36 -6.98
CA ASP A 433 -16.05 -4.95 -5.59
C ASP A 433 -15.47 -6.13 -4.78
N ASP A 434 -14.36 -5.92 -4.06
CA ASP A 434 -13.56 -7.01 -3.46
C ASP A 434 -13.88 -7.27 -1.99
N ASP A 435 -14.27 -6.23 -1.25
CA ASP A 435 -14.62 -6.31 0.18
C ASP A 435 -16.14 -6.34 0.45
N ASN A 436 -16.94 -6.10 -0.59
CA ASN A 436 -18.40 -6.16 -0.65
C ASN A 436 -19.11 -5.05 0.14
N ASP A 437 -18.54 -3.84 0.14
CA ASP A 437 -19.10 -2.64 0.80
C ASP A 437 -20.14 -1.85 -0.03
N TRP A 438 -20.29 -2.20 -1.32
CA TRP A 438 -21.15 -1.59 -2.35
C TRP A 438 -20.58 -0.35 -3.04
N VAL A 439 -19.30 -0.04 -2.86
CA VAL A 439 -18.53 0.86 -3.70
C VAL A 439 -17.66 0.02 -4.63
N GLY A 440 -17.67 0.34 -5.93
CA GLY A 440 -16.86 -0.39 -6.89
C GLY A 440 -15.37 -0.03 -6.75
N GLN A 441 -14.50 -0.99 -7.02
CA GLN A 441 -13.03 -0.85 -7.04
C GLN A 441 -12.50 0.28 -7.93
N ALA A 442 -13.32 0.83 -8.83
CA ALA A 442 -12.97 1.97 -9.67
C ALA A 442 -13.10 3.32 -8.95
N CYS A 443 -13.89 3.40 -7.87
CA CYS A 443 -14.18 4.62 -7.12
C CYS A 443 -14.02 4.48 -5.60
N ASP A 444 -13.69 3.28 -5.12
CA ASP A 444 -13.41 3.00 -3.70
C ASP A 444 -12.07 3.62 -3.23
N ASN A 445 -12.12 4.38 -2.14
CA ASN A 445 -10.96 4.99 -1.47
C ASN A 445 -10.34 4.11 -0.36
N CYS A 446 -10.94 2.95 -0.04
CA CYS A 446 -10.35 1.87 0.75
C CYS A 446 -10.55 0.46 0.14
N PRO A 447 -10.02 0.16 -1.07
CA PRO A 447 -10.13 -1.10 -1.83
C PRO A 447 -10.11 -2.48 -1.14
N GLU A 448 -9.69 -2.59 0.12
CA GLU A 448 -9.59 -3.85 0.88
C GLU A 448 -10.31 -3.78 2.25
N VAL A 449 -10.99 -2.67 2.58
CA VAL A 449 -11.43 -2.33 3.95
C VAL A 449 -12.83 -1.70 4.00
N PHE A 450 -13.83 -2.58 4.07
CA PHE A 450 -15.28 -2.29 4.10
C PHE A 450 -15.66 -0.95 4.76
N ASN A 451 -15.91 0.06 3.93
CA ASN A 451 -16.18 1.46 4.32
C ASN A 451 -17.42 2.03 3.60
N PRO A 452 -18.59 1.37 3.76
CA PRO A 452 -19.75 1.58 2.91
C PRO A 452 -20.26 3.03 2.94
N PRO A 453 -20.98 3.47 1.89
CA PRO A 453 -21.42 4.85 1.73
C PRO A 453 -22.17 5.39 2.95
N VAL A 454 -21.69 6.51 3.52
CA VAL A 454 -22.32 7.09 4.72
C VAL A 454 -23.52 7.99 4.42
N ASP A 455 -23.57 8.60 3.24
CA ASP A 455 -24.71 9.33 2.67
C ASP A 455 -24.54 9.43 1.14
N ILE A 456 -25.48 10.06 0.42
CA ILE A 456 -25.27 10.49 -0.96
C ILE A 456 -24.86 11.97 -0.95
N ASP A 457 -23.75 12.33 -1.60
CA ASP A 457 -23.33 13.73 -1.72
C ASP A 457 -24.42 14.56 -2.44
N PRO A 458 -25.02 15.57 -1.79
CA PRO A 458 -26.07 16.40 -2.39
C PRO A 458 -25.59 17.33 -3.51
N VAL A 459 -24.29 17.36 -3.83
CA VAL A 459 -23.68 18.14 -4.91
C VAL A 459 -23.27 17.27 -6.09
N THR A 460 -22.58 16.15 -5.86
CA THR A 460 -22.11 15.25 -6.93
C THR A 460 -23.07 14.11 -7.24
N GLY A 461 -23.88 13.65 -6.26
CA GLY A 461 -24.70 12.45 -6.36
C GLY A 461 -23.95 11.16 -6.02
N LEU A 462 -22.68 11.24 -5.62
CA LEU A 462 -21.86 10.06 -5.29
C LEU A 462 -22.28 9.41 -3.97
N PRO A 463 -22.09 8.07 -3.84
CA PRO A 463 -21.93 7.45 -2.55
C PRO A 463 -20.75 8.12 -1.82
N LEU A 464 -21.02 8.76 -0.68
CA LEU A 464 -19.99 9.48 0.06
C LEU A 464 -19.19 8.46 0.89
N GLN A 465 -18.00 8.09 0.43
CA GLN A 465 -16.95 7.56 1.30
C GLN A 465 -16.26 8.72 2.03
N ALA A 466 -15.80 8.47 3.25
CA ALA A 466 -15.17 9.50 4.06
C ALA A 466 -13.67 9.56 3.77
N ASP A 467 -13.17 10.78 3.58
CA ASP A 467 -11.79 11.18 3.29
C ASP A 467 -11.66 12.60 3.88
N SER A 468 -11.12 12.69 5.08
CA SER A 468 -11.16 13.90 5.90
C SER A 468 -10.03 14.89 5.60
N ASP A 469 -8.83 14.40 5.23
CA ASP A 469 -7.69 15.24 4.85
C ASP A 469 -7.63 15.57 3.34
N GLY A 470 -8.34 14.80 2.51
CA GLY A 470 -8.36 14.94 1.05
C GLY A 470 -7.13 14.34 0.37
N ASP A 471 -6.47 13.35 0.97
CA ASP A 471 -5.30 12.69 0.39
C ASP A 471 -5.63 11.63 -0.68
N GLY A 472 -6.85 11.09 -0.63
CA GLY A 472 -7.37 10.07 -1.53
C GLY A 472 -7.41 8.65 -0.95
N VAL A 473 -6.99 8.47 0.30
CA VAL A 473 -7.17 7.27 1.13
C VAL A 473 -8.34 7.53 2.09
N GLY A 474 -9.24 6.57 2.23
CA GLY A 474 -10.40 6.77 3.09
C GLY A 474 -10.09 6.69 4.58
N ASP A 475 -10.88 7.40 5.39
CA ASP A 475 -10.84 7.44 6.86
C ASP A 475 -10.80 6.04 7.53
N ALA A 476 -11.27 5.00 6.84
CA ALA A 476 -11.33 3.62 7.33
C ALA A 476 -9.99 2.85 7.19
N CYS A 477 -9.11 3.29 6.29
CA CYS A 477 -7.84 2.65 5.95
C CYS A 477 -6.62 3.57 6.05
N ASP A 478 -6.83 4.88 6.26
CA ASP A 478 -5.76 5.84 6.51
C ASP A 478 -5.11 5.68 7.91
N ASN A 479 -3.79 5.51 7.92
CA ASN A 479 -2.95 5.37 9.12
C ASN A 479 -2.55 6.69 9.80
N CYS A 480 -3.01 7.86 9.31
CA CYS A 480 -2.88 9.15 9.99
C CYS A 480 -4.23 9.86 10.28
N PHE A 481 -5.36 9.20 10.03
CA PHE A 481 -6.72 9.73 10.15
C PHE A 481 -7.07 10.37 11.51
N MET A 482 -6.35 9.98 12.56
CA MET A 482 -6.61 10.43 13.94
C MET A 482 -5.34 10.94 14.65
N ALA A 483 -4.36 11.43 13.90
CA ALA A 483 -3.07 11.90 14.41
C ALA A 483 -3.20 13.09 15.38
N PRO A 484 -2.88 12.93 16.68
CA PRO A 484 -2.81 14.06 17.59
C PRO A 484 -1.50 14.82 17.35
N ILE A 485 -1.54 15.93 16.61
CA ILE A 485 -0.35 16.76 16.39
C ILE A 485 0.29 17.17 17.72
N LEU A 486 1.57 16.85 17.83
CA LEU A 486 2.42 17.07 19.00
C LEU A 486 2.45 18.56 19.35
N GLY A 487 1.80 18.93 20.45
CA GLY A 487 1.97 20.23 21.13
C GLY A 487 0.94 21.34 20.89
N GLU A 488 0.02 21.25 19.92
CA GLU A 488 -1.08 22.23 19.76
C GLU A 488 -2.49 21.57 19.69
N ASP A 489 -3.56 22.39 19.66
CA ASP A 489 -4.97 22.09 19.99
C ASP A 489 -5.49 20.70 19.56
N PRO A 490 -6.04 19.84 20.47
CA PRO A 490 -6.40 18.43 20.19
C PRO A 490 -7.63 18.21 19.29
N TYR A 491 -7.93 19.12 18.36
CA TYR A 491 -8.96 19.01 17.32
C TYR A 491 -8.74 20.05 16.20
N THR A 492 -7.72 19.86 15.34
CA THR A 492 -7.70 20.17 13.88
C THR A 492 -6.28 20.06 13.29
N ASP A 493 -5.97 18.98 12.58
CA ASP A 493 -5.72 18.97 11.12
C ASP A 493 -5.39 17.52 10.76
N ASP A 494 -6.20 16.94 9.87
CA ASP A 494 -6.02 15.57 9.38
C ASP A 494 -4.78 15.56 8.43
N ILE A 495 -3.88 14.56 8.54
CA ILE A 495 -2.49 14.69 8.05
C ILE A 495 -2.23 13.97 6.71
N TYR A 496 -2.37 14.73 5.62
CA TYR A 496 -2.07 14.34 4.22
C TYR A 496 -0.86 13.40 4.05
N ASN A 497 -1.12 12.10 3.84
CA ASN A 497 -0.13 11.01 3.83
C ASN A 497 -0.38 9.94 2.71
N PRO A 498 -0.54 10.30 1.42
CA PRO A 498 -1.14 9.42 0.39
C PRO A 498 -0.23 8.27 -0.09
N LEU A 499 0.88 8.05 0.61
CA LEU A 499 1.76 6.89 0.44
C LEU A 499 1.61 5.86 1.56
N GLN A 500 0.95 6.23 2.67
CA GLN A 500 0.67 5.36 3.81
C GLN A 500 1.92 4.61 4.30
N GLU A 501 3.07 5.32 4.32
CA GLU A 501 4.34 4.77 4.80
C GLU A 501 4.24 4.52 6.32
N ASP A 502 4.51 3.29 6.74
CA ASP A 502 4.52 2.80 8.13
C ASP A 502 5.70 1.82 8.23
N ALA A 503 6.80 2.27 8.81
CA ALA A 503 8.09 1.59 8.77
C ALA A 503 8.25 0.47 9.81
N ASP A 504 7.45 0.48 10.89
CA ASP A 504 7.55 -0.49 11.99
C ASP A 504 6.30 -1.39 12.16
N GLY A 505 5.19 -1.03 11.52
CA GLY A 505 3.94 -1.78 11.47
C GLY A 505 3.05 -1.59 12.70
N ASP A 506 3.11 -0.44 13.37
CA ASP A 506 2.34 -0.17 14.59
C ASP A 506 0.89 0.27 14.36
N GLY A 507 0.60 0.81 13.18
CA GLY A 507 -0.72 1.34 12.77
C GLY A 507 -0.80 2.87 12.68
N TRP A 508 0.27 3.59 13.00
CA TRP A 508 0.47 5.01 12.72
C TRP A 508 1.45 5.17 11.55
N GLY A 509 1.18 6.10 10.63
CA GLY A 509 2.09 6.38 9.53
C GLY A 509 3.33 7.18 9.95
N ASP A 510 4.46 7.00 9.26
CA ASP A 510 5.77 7.64 9.51
C ASP A 510 5.72 9.18 9.68
N VAL A 511 4.68 9.84 9.14
CA VAL A 511 4.48 11.29 9.21
C VAL A 511 3.67 11.76 10.42
N CYS A 512 2.97 10.86 11.10
CA CYS A 512 2.13 11.12 12.27
C CYS A 512 2.55 10.33 13.52
N ASP A 513 3.45 9.37 13.39
CA ASP A 513 4.07 8.62 14.48
C ASP A 513 5.18 9.43 15.19
N ASN A 514 5.17 9.43 16.53
CA ASN A 514 6.21 10.02 17.37
C ASN A 514 7.43 9.11 17.64
N CYS A 515 7.43 7.87 17.15
CA CYS A 515 8.61 6.99 17.05
C CYS A 515 8.64 6.12 15.76
N PRO A 516 8.84 6.70 14.53
CA PRO A 516 8.76 6.02 13.21
C PRO A 516 9.69 4.83 12.91
N GLY A 517 10.26 4.17 13.92
CA GLY A 517 11.02 2.93 13.78
C GLY A 517 10.92 1.99 14.98
N ASP A 518 10.07 2.27 15.98
CA ASP A 518 10.07 1.64 17.31
C ASP A 518 8.66 1.39 17.91
N TYR A 519 7.84 0.60 17.21
CA TYR A 519 6.50 0.07 17.54
C TYR A 519 5.89 0.55 18.87
N ASN A 520 5.01 1.54 18.80
CA ASN A 520 4.41 2.21 19.96
C ASN A 520 2.93 2.62 19.72
N PRO A 521 1.96 1.69 19.50
CA PRO A 521 0.61 2.06 19.06
C PRO A 521 -0.22 2.92 20.02
N ASP A 522 0.26 3.13 21.26
CA ASP A 522 -0.34 4.02 22.23
C ASP A 522 0.16 5.47 22.15
N GLN A 523 1.18 5.75 21.33
CA GLN A 523 1.79 7.06 21.03
C GLN A 523 2.14 7.85 22.30
N THR A 524 2.49 7.17 23.39
CA THR A 524 2.67 7.84 24.69
C THR A 524 3.93 8.70 24.69
N ASP A 525 3.74 10.01 24.72
CA ASP A 525 4.76 11.04 25.02
C ASP A 525 4.49 11.58 26.45
N SER A 526 5.47 11.45 27.35
CA SER A 526 5.29 11.82 28.77
C SER A 526 5.47 13.30 29.07
N ASP A 527 6.33 14.00 28.33
CA ASP A 527 6.75 15.37 28.67
C ASP A 527 6.47 16.41 27.57
N ASN A 528 5.91 15.93 26.44
CA ASN A 528 5.26 16.64 25.35
C ASN A 528 6.24 17.43 24.48
N ASP A 529 7.35 16.78 24.11
CA ASP A 529 8.40 17.36 23.27
C ASP A 529 8.33 16.95 21.79
N GLY A 530 7.57 15.91 21.47
CA GLY A 530 7.42 15.36 20.13
C GLY A 530 8.04 13.98 19.89
N VAL A 531 8.70 13.38 20.88
CA VAL A 531 9.32 12.06 20.79
C VAL A 531 8.57 11.09 21.71
N GLY A 532 8.18 9.92 21.20
CA GLY A 532 7.48 8.93 22.01
C GLY A 532 8.40 8.28 23.05
N ASN A 533 7.84 7.92 24.21
CA ASN A 533 8.55 7.28 25.34
C ASN A 533 9.37 6.02 24.99
N VAL A 534 9.14 5.41 23.82
CA VAL A 534 9.81 4.18 23.38
C VAL A 534 11.15 4.48 22.69
N CYS A 535 11.24 5.61 21.97
CA CYS A 535 12.44 6.07 21.27
C CYS A 535 13.10 7.31 21.93
N ASP A 536 12.44 7.93 22.90
CA ASP A 536 12.98 9.00 23.73
C ASP A 536 13.98 8.47 24.77
N ASN A 537 15.20 9.00 24.75
CA ASN A 537 16.28 8.69 25.69
C ASN A 537 16.37 9.68 26.88
N CYS A 538 15.48 10.66 26.97
CA CYS A 538 15.32 11.60 28.10
C CYS A 538 13.85 11.85 28.54
N PRO A 539 13.01 10.82 28.84
CA PRO A 539 11.54 10.89 29.05
C PRO A 539 11.02 11.59 30.33
N GLY A 540 11.70 12.63 30.77
CA GLY A 540 11.24 13.59 31.76
C GLY A 540 11.86 14.98 31.60
N ILE A 541 12.53 15.25 30.46
CA ILE A 541 13.16 16.51 30.09
C ILE A 541 12.67 16.84 28.66
N PRO A 542 11.69 17.74 28.47
CA PRO A 542 11.12 17.97 27.15
C PRO A 542 12.15 18.54 26.15
N THR A 543 12.70 17.68 25.29
CA THR A 543 13.79 17.96 24.36
C THR A 543 13.82 16.99 23.18
N PRO A 544 13.35 17.38 21.97
CA PRO A 544 13.34 16.48 20.80
C PRO A 544 14.75 16.23 20.20
N ASP A 545 15.80 16.48 20.97
CA ASP A 545 17.19 16.19 20.65
C ASP A 545 17.61 14.92 21.38
N THR A 546 17.43 13.78 20.70
CA THR A 546 17.80 12.44 21.19
C THR A 546 19.28 12.11 21.00
N THR A 547 20.15 13.12 20.88
CA THR A 547 21.61 12.91 20.78
C THR A 547 22.12 12.19 22.03
N ASP A 548 22.75 11.04 21.82
CA ASP A 548 23.55 10.27 22.79
C ASP A 548 24.97 10.17 22.19
N GLN A 549 25.90 10.98 22.71
CA GLN A 549 27.25 11.07 22.16
C GLN A 549 28.18 9.89 22.51
N ASP A 550 27.90 9.13 23.56
CA ASP A 550 28.82 8.12 24.10
C ASP A 550 28.30 6.67 24.03
N GLY A 551 26.99 6.49 23.85
CA GLY A 551 26.30 5.22 23.64
C GLY A 551 25.89 4.50 24.92
N ASP A 552 25.68 5.20 26.04
CA ASP A 552 25.15 4.61 27.28
C ASP A 552 23.62 4.38 27.27
N GLY A 553 22.90 5.05 26.36
CA GLY A 553 21.45 4.93 26.19
C GLY A 553 20.62 6.02 26.85
N LEU A 554 21.24 7.05 27.42
CA LEU A 554 20.61 8.31 27.82
C LEU A 554 21.03 9.44 26.87
N GLY A 555 20.16 10.43 26.70
CA GLY A 555 20.48 11.59 25.87
C GLY A 555 21.35 12.61 26.61
N ASP A 556 22.18 13.33 25.86
CA ASP A 556 23.06 14.41 26.33
C ASP A 556 22.35 15.48 27.21
N ALA A 557 21.03 15.61 27.08
CA ALA A 557 20.19 16.55 27.83
C ALA A 557 19.83 16.08 29.25
N CYS A 558 19.94 14.78 29.54
CA CYS A 558 19.63 14.17 30.84
C CYS A 558 20.78 13.32 31.42
N ASP A 559 21.85 13.12 30.66
CA ASP A 559 23.09 12.48 31.11
C ASP A 559 24.00 13.44 31.92
N SER A 560 24.52 12.95 33.04
CA SER A 560 25.51 13.62 33.90
C SER A 560 26.97 13.50 33.41
N CYS A 561 27.25 12.66 32.40
CA CYS A 561 28.55 12.53 31.74
C CYS A 561 28.46 12.36 30.21
N PRO A 562 27.96 13.35 29.42
CA PRO A 562 27.66 13.22 27.96
C PRO A 562 28.78 12.81 26.98
N LEU A 563 29.93 12.37 27.46
CA LEU A 563 31.10 11.92 26.69
C LEU A 563 31.78 10.68 27.32
N VAL A 564 31.25 10.10 28.40
CA VAL A 564 31.87 9.01 29.20
C VAL A 564 30.80 8.05 29.76
N PRO A 565 30.58 6.86 29.16
CA PRO A 565 29.38 6.05 29.43
C PRO A 565 29.20 5.63 30.88
N ASN A 566 28.09 6.03 31.49
CA ASN A 566 27.79 5.93 32.91
C ASN A 566 26.35 5.45 33.17
N PHE A 567 25.98 4.28 32.62
CA PHE A 567 24.66 3.62 32.69
C PHE A 567 23.90 3.60 34.03
N ASP A 568 24.56 3.83 35.18
CA ASP A 568 23.92 3.93 36.50
C ASP A 568 23.70 5.37 37.00
N GLN A 569 24.08 6.38 36.20
CA GLN A 569 23.97 7.82 36.42
C GLN A 569 24.32 8.21 37.85
N ARG A 570 25.42 7.62 38.33
CA ARG A 570 25.82 7.75 39.72
C ARG A 570 26.62 9.02 39.92
N ASP A 571 26.13 9.83 40.84
CA ASP A 571 26.73 11.05 41.36
C ASP A 571 26.68 10.94 42.91
N VAL A 572 27.83 11.02 43.57
CA VAL A 572 28.00 10.73 45.01
C VAL A 572 27.88 11.96 45.89
N ASP A 573 28.35 13.12 45.44
CA ASP A 573 28.40 14.38 46.20
C ASP A 573 27.37 15.41 45.74
N LEU A 574 26.74 15.19 44.58
CA LEU A 574 25.61 15.91 44.01
C LEU A 574 25.97 17.28 43.40
N ASP A 575 27.13 17.35 42.75
CA ASP A 575 27.61 18.53 42.01
C ASP A 575 27.06 18.62 40.56
N GLY A 576 26.49 17.52 40.04
CA GLY A 576 25.89 17.44 38.71
C GLY A 576 26.77 16.75 37.65
N PHE A 577 28.02 16.40 37.96
CA PHE A 577 28.86 15.51 37.16
C PHE A 577 28.80 14.09 37.73
N GLY A 578 28.71 13.08 36.87
CA GLY A 578 28.71 11.69 37.33
C GLY A 578 30.11 11.21 37.79
N ASP A 579 30.14 10.26 38.72
CA ASP A 579 31.32 9.54 39.26
C ASP A 579 32.33 9.08 38.17
N ALA A 580 31.87 8.93 36.92
CA ALA A 580 32.63 8.45 35.77
C ALA A 580 33.44 9.54 35.05
N CYS A 581 33.00 10.80 35.10
CA CYS A 581 33.61 11.94 34.42
C CYS A 581 34.07 13.07 35.37
N ASP A 582 33.63 13.06 36.62
CA ASP A 582 34.09 13.97 37.66
C ASP A 582 35.56 13.71 38.05
N ASN A 583 36.36 14.78 38.11
CA ASN A 583 37.76 14.73 38.54
C ASN A 583 37.95 14.67 40.08
N CYS A 584 36.87 14.85 40.86
CA CYS A 584 36.82 14.75 42.33
C CYS A 584 35.59 13.99 42.93
N PRO A 585 35.29 12.69 42.62
CA PRO A 585 34.03 11.95 42.93
C PRO A 585 33.53 11.77 44.38
N ASN A 586 33.97 12.61 45.32
CA ASN A 586 33.56 12.66 46.72
C ASN A 586 33.61 14.11 47.29
N TYR A 587 33.79 15.14 46.46
CA TYR A 587 34.05 16.54 46.83
C TYR A 587 33.44 17.57 45.85
N ASP A 588 32.11 17.77 45.91
CA ASP A 588 31.34 18.88 45.29
C ASP A 588 32.18 20.01 44.65
N ASN A 589 32.26 19.99 43.32
CA ASN A 589 33.12 20.87 42.52
C ASN A 589 32.51 21.20 41.15
N GLU A 590 31.31 21.80 41.13
CA GLU A 590 30.53 22.21 39.93
C GLU A 590 31.36 22.90 38.78
N GLU A 591 32.51 23.50 39.08
CA GLU A 591 33.39 24.15 38.10
C GLU A 591 34.42 23.21 37.42
N GLN A 592 34.59 21.97 37.92
CA GLN A 592 35.52 20.93 37.44
C GLN A 592 36.95 21.45 37.13
N SER A 593 37.44 22.37 37.97
CA SER A 593 38.76 22.99 37.80
C SER A 593 39.88 21.98 38.06
N ASP A 594 40.83 21.91 37.13
CA ASP A 594 42.09 21.15 37.16
C ASP A 594 43.16 22.14 36.64
N THR A 595 43.89 22.75 37.57
CA THR A 595 44.75 23.91 37.30
C THR A 595 46.07 23.54 36.63
N ASP A 596 46.57 22.32 36.84
CA ASP A 596 47.86 21.87 36.31
C ASP A 596 47.75 20.85 35.15
N GLY A 597 46.56 20.25 34.96
CA GLY A 597 46.19 19.39 33.85
C GLY A 597 46.52 17.92 34.05
N ASP A 598 46.53 17.43 35.29
CA ASP A 598 46.90 16.06 35.64
C ASP A 598 45.70 15.07 35.64
N GLY A 599 44.47 15.57 35.69
CA GLY A 599 43.23 14.79 35.77
C GLY A 599 42.60 14.69 37.17
N ARG A 600 43.18 15.35 38.18
CA ARG A 600 42.63 15.55 39.52
C ARG A 600 42.09 16.98 39.64
N GLY A 601 40.94 17.16 40.28
CA GLY A 601 40.40 18.50 40.49
C GLY A 601 41.05 19.23 41.67
N ASP A 602 41.16 20.56 41.55
CA ASP A 602 41.81 21.47 42.52
C ASP A 602 41.34 21.27 43.98
N VAL A 603 40.08 20.88 44.19
CA VAL A 603 39.50 20.70 45.54
C VAL A 603 39.94 19.42 46.25
N CYS A 604 40.46 18.45 45.50
CA CYS A 604 40.80 17.12 45.98
C CYS A 604 42.22 16.67 45.57
N ASP A 605 42.99 17.59 44.99
CA ASP A 605 44.40 17.48 44.64
C ASP A 605 45.29 17.93 45.81
N ASN A 606 46.31 17.13 46.15
CA ASN A 606 47.33 17.48 47.15
C ASN A 606 48.54 18.26 46.57
N CYS A 607 48.55 18.59 45.28
CA CYS A 607 49.54 19.43 44.61
C CYS A 607 48.96 20.34 43.49
N GLU A 608 47.92 21.16 43.75
CA GLU A 608 47.16 22.10 42.85
C GLU A 608 47.90 22.77 41.65
N PHE A 609 49.24 22.86 41.68
CA PHE A 609 50.08 23.50 40.67
C PHE A 609 51.22 22.62 40.11
N VAL A 610 51.30 21.32 40.44
CA VAL A 610 52.41 20.41 40.12
C VAL A 610 51.91 18.97 39.80
N PRO A 611 51.82 18.59 38.51
CA PRO A 611 51.08 17.38 38.10
C PRO A 611 51.55 16.09 38.77
N ASN A 612 50.65 15.43 39.48
CA ASN A 612 50.89 14.21 40.25
C ASN A 612 49.67 13.24 40.26
N PRO A 613 49.27 12.62 39.12
CA PRO A 613 47.99 11.89 39.02
C PRO A 613 47.84 10.67 39.95
N GLU A 614 48.95 10.20 40.53
CA GLU A 614 48.97 9.11 41.51
C GLU A 614 48.69 9.59 42.96
N GLN A 615 48.62 10.91 43.19
CA GLN A 615 48.26 11.57 44.46
C GLN A 615 49.05 11.01 45.66
N ALA A 616 50.36 10.80 45.44
CA ALA A 616 51.25 10.25 46.45
C ALA A 616 51.51 11.29 47.57
N ASP A 617 51.37 10.86 48.81
CA ASP A 617 51.69 11.58 50.04
C ASP A 617 52.26 10.54 51.02
N ALA A 618 53.58 10.48 51.12
CA ALA A 618 54.30 9.38 51.77
C ALA A 618 54.35 9.48 53.29
N ASP A 619 54.10 10.67 53.88
CA ASP A 619 54.09 10.86 55.33
C ASP A 619 52.72 11.26 55.92
N LEU A 620 51.76 11.59 55.06
CA LEU A 620 50.34 11.86 55.28
C LEU A 620 50.05 13.21 55.94
N ASP A 621 50.64 14.29 55.42
CA ASP A 621 50.46 15.67 55.89
C ASP A 621 49.52 16.55 55.05
N GLU A 622 48.94 16.01 53.99
CA GLU A 622 48.04 16.68 53.03
C GLU A 622 48.76 17.46 51.89
N VAL A 623 50.10 17.44 51.83
CA VAL A 623 50.89 17.89 50.66
C VAL A 623 51.44 16.68 49.90
N GLY A 624 51.39 16.69 48.56
CA GLY A 624 51.86 15.55 47.77
C GLY A 624 53.37 15.51 47.55
N ASP A 625 53.94 14.30 47.43
CA ASP A 625 55.38 14.01 47.22
C ASP A 625 56.02 14.81 46.06
N ALA A 626 55.22 15.30 45.11
CA ALA A 626 55.67 16.05 43.93
C ALA A 626 55.89 17.56 44.20
N CYS A 627 55.19 18.12 45.19
CA CYS A 627 55.26 19.52 45.58
C CYS A 627 55.77 19.73 47.02
N ASP A 628 55.91 18.67 47.80
CA ASP A 628 56.47 18.67 49.15
C ASP A 628 58.00 18.89 49.15
N ASN A 629 58.48 19.89 49.89
CA ASN A 629 59.90 20.15 50.12
C ASN A 629 60.53 19.27 51.21
N CYS A 630 59.75 18.43 51.89
CA CYS A 630 60.19 17.39 52.81
C CYS A 630 59.36 16.07 52.74
N PRO A 631 59.34 15.33 51.60
CA PRO A 631 58.47 14.16 51.29
C PRO A 631 58.40 12.96 52.26
N PHE A 632 59.06 13.01 53.42
CA PHE A 632 59.06 11.95 54.43
C PHE A 632 58.95 12.52 55.87
N ARG A 633 58.64 13.82 56.03
CA ARG A 633 58.82 14.63 57.25
C ARG A 633 57.76 15.72 57.53
N ARG A 634 56.46 15.49 57.29
CA ARG A 634 55.26 16.19 57.82
C ARG A 634 55.47 17.67 58.18
N ASN A 635 55.24 18.54 57.21
CA ASN A 635 55.46 19.98 57.29
C ASN A 635 54.48 20.73 56.37
N ALA A 636 53.17 20.52 56.54
CA ALA A 636 52.10 21.05 55.69
C ALA A 636 52.06 22.59 55.50
N ASP A 637 52.86 23.38 56.24
CA ASP A 637 53.07 24.80 55.97
C ASP A 637 54.19 25.11 54.96
N GLN A 638 54.93 24.09 54.53
CA GLN A 638 55.97 24.09 53.49
C GLN A 638 57.01 25.21 53.70
N SER A 639 57.35 25.48 54.96
CA SER A 639 58.32 26.49 55.36
C SER A 639 59.72 26.14 54.86
N ASP A 640 60.32 27.03 54.05
CA ASP A 640 61.71 27.00 53.58
C ASP A 640 62.37 28.35 53.91
N GLY A 641 63.23 28.34 54.93
CA GLY A 641 63.79 29.53 55.55
C GLY A 641 64.87 30.25 54.73
N ASP A 642 65.58 29.54 53.84
CA ASP A 642 66.73 30.07 53.09
C ASP A 642 66.62 29.98 51.56
N ASN A 643 65.60 29.27 51.08
CA ASN A 643 65.11 29.13 49.72
C ASN A 643 66.03 28.24 48.85
N ASP A 644 66.50 27.13 49.41
CA ASP A 644 67.31 26.12 48.72
C ASP A 644 66.51 24.96 48.09
N GLY A 645 65.25 24.76 48.53
CA GLY A 645 64.36 23.69 48.07
C GLY A 645 64.09 22.56 49.07
N TYR A 646 64.71 22.56 50.25
CA TYR A 646 64.38 21.69 51.38
C TYR A 646 63.61 22.47 52.45
N GLY A 647 62.59 21.85 53.04
CA GLY A 647 61.84 22.50 54.12
C GLY A 647 62.58 22.48 55.47
N ASP A 648 62.29 23.47 56.33
CA ASP A 648 62.89 23.65 57.66
C ASP A 648 62.87 22.38 58.55
N ASP A 649 61.94 21.45 58.31
CA ASP A 649 61.78 20.20 59.07
C ASP A 649 62.66 19.03 58.57
N CYS A 650 63.29 19.14 57.40
CA CYS A 650 64.20 18.13 56.82
C CYS A 650 65.53 18.69 56.26
N ASP A 651 65.66 20.02 56.17
CA ASP A 651 66.89 20.73 55.86
C ASP A 651 67.95 20.51 56.97
N LEU A 652 69.16 20.07 56.57
CA LEU A 652 70.29 19.86 57.47
C LEU A 652 71.10 21.15 57.71
N CYS A 653 70.76 22.24 57.00
CA CYS A 653 71.45 23.53 57.01
C CYS A 653 70.54 24.78 57.06
N LEU A 654 69.45 24.75 57.87
CA LEU A 654 68.44 25.76 58.30
C LEU A 654 68.54 27.29 57.99
N ARG A 655 69.62 27.82 57.43
CA ARG A 655 69.97 29.23 57.19
C ARG A 655 70.98 29.44 56.05
N ASP A 656 71.64 28.39 55.57
CA ASP A 656 72.80 28.43 54.68
C ASP A 656 72.57 27.49 53.47
N PRO A 657 72.07 28.02 52.32
CA PRO A 657 71.49 27.22 51.24
C PRO A 657 72.32 26.03 50.75
N SER A 658 71.72 24.85 50.79
CA SER A 658 72.31 23.54 50.54
C SER A 658 71.54 22.69 49.51
N PRO A 659 71.54 23.03 48.20
CA PRO A 659 70.68 22.40 47.18
C PRO A 659 70.83 20.87 46.96
N GLU A 660 71.83 20.23 47.57
CA GLU A 660 72.05 18.78 47.52
C GLU A 660 71.85 18.09 48.90
N ASN A 661 71.58 18.85 49.97
CA ASN A 661 71.36 18.42 51.37
C ASN A 661 72.31 17.30 51.82
N GLU A 662 73.60 17.46 51.47
CA GLU A 662 74.65 16.47 51.75
C GLU A 662 75.05 16.50 53.23
N ASP A 663 75.20 15.33 53.85
CA ASP A 663 75.81 15.10 55.17
C ASP A 663 76.76 13.89 55.01
N PHE A 664 78.04 14.19 54.78
CA PHE A 664 79.03 13.20 54.36
C PHE A 664 79.44 12.23 55.47
N ASP A 665 79.34 12.63 56.75
CA ASP A 665 79.74 11.78 57.88
C ASP A 665 78.58 11.26 58.76
N GLY A 666 77.39 11.83 58.61
CA GLY A 666 76.14 11.35 59.19
C GLY A 666 75.86 11.91 60.59
N ASP A 667 76.26 13.14 60.90
CA ASP A 667 76.06 13.75 62.23
C ASP A 667 74.73 14.50 62.40
N GLY A 668 74.06 14.84 61.29
CA GLY A 668 72.80 15.59 61.26
C GLY A 668 72.95 17.11 61.06
N ILE A 669 74.13 17.60 60.71
CA ILE A 669 74.41 18.94 60.18
C ILE A 669 74.94 18.78 58.75
N GLY A 670 74.43 19.56 57.79
CA GLY A 670 74.84 19.41 56.39
C GLY A 670 76.24 19.98 56.08
N ASP A 671 76.91 19.41 55.07
CA ASP A 671 78.26 19.77 54.62
C ASP A 671 78.44 21.27 54.30
N ALA A 672 77.35 21.98 53.98
CA ALA A 672 77.35 23.41 53.66
C ALA A 672 77.49 24.32 54.90
N CYS A 673 77.05 23.84 56.07
CA CYS A 673 77.02 24.57 57.33
C CYS A 673 77.82 23.88 58.46
N ASP A 674 78.30 22.66 58.24
CA ASP A 674 79.22 21.96 59.12
C ASP A 674 80.64 22.56 59.06
N ASN A 675 81.20 22.89 60.22
CA ASN A 675 82.59 23.36 60.34
C ASN A 675 83.64 22.23 60.30
N CYS A 676 83.22 20.96 60.20
CA CYS A 676 84.08 19.80 60.00
C CYS A 676 83.47 18.66 59.13
N PRO A 677 83.14 18.87 57.82
CA PRO A 677 82.34 17.99 56.91
C PRO A 677 82.81 16.54 56.63
N THR A 678 83.60 15.95 57.51
CA THR A 678 84.15 14.59 57.42
C THR A 678 84.47 13.99 58.81
N THR A 679 84.12 14.65 59.92
CA THR A 679 84.50 14.30 61.30
C THR A 679 83.43 14.54 62.41
N LEU A 680 82.19 14.05 62.25
CA LEU A 680 81.14 13.85 63.29
C LEU A 680 81.23 14.77 64.52
N ASN A 681 80.55 15.91 64.47
CA ASN A 681 80.66 17.03 65.42
C ASN A 681 79.39 17.90 65.53
N ALA A 682 78.22 17.28 65.67
CA ALA A 682 76.90 17.93 65.67
C ALA A 682 76.67 19.05 66.72
N ASP A 683 77.62 19.27 67.64
CA ASP A 683 77.62 20.44 68.54
C ASP A 683 78.29 21.69 67.92
N GLN A 684 78.92 21.57 66.75
CA GLN A 684 79.50 22.63 65.93
C GLN A 684 80.46 23.56 66.71
N SER A 685 81.18 23.01 67.68
CA SER A 685 82.10 23.75 68.55
C SER A 685 83.31 24.28 67.77
N ASP A 686 83.42 25.61 67.65
CA ASP A 686 84.60 26.34 67.20
C ASP A 686 85.01 27.35 68.30
N VAL A 687 86.05 27.01 69.08
CA VAL A 687 86.45 27.79 70.27
C VAL A 687 87.26 29.06 69.94
N ASP A 688 88.02 29.09 68.84
CA ASP A 688 88.85 30.25 68.47
C ASP A 688 88.32 31.08 67.28
N ASN A 689 87.22 30.63 66.68
CA ASN A 689 86.39 31.29 65.68
C ASN A 689 87.15 31.52 64.36
N ASP A 690 87.91 30.51 63.93
CA ASP A 690 88.70 30.52 62.68
C ASP A 690 87.96 29.89 61.49
N GLY A 691 86.85 29.17 61.74
CA GLY A 691 86.00 28.55 60.74
C GLY A 691 86.20 27.04 60.57
N TYR A 692 87.19 26.44 61.23
CA TYR A 692 87.28 24.98 61.39
C TYR A 692 86.81 24.58 62.79
N GLY A 693 86.00 23.53 62.91
CA GLY A 693 85.58 23.02 64.21
C GLY A 693 86.70 22.36 65.01
N ASP A 694 86.54 22.37 66.34
CA ASP A 694 87.43 21.73 67.33
C ASP A 694 87.71 20.24 67.01
N ALA A 695 86.82 19.57 66.27
CA ALA A 695 86.90 18.16 65.90
C ALA A 695 87.91 17.86 64.78
N CYS A 696 88.03 18.75 63.80
CA CYS A 696 88.89 18.60 62.61
C CYS A 696 90.07 19.59 62.56
N ASP A 697 90.09 20.64 63.40
CA ASP A 697 91.24 21.53 63.52
C ASP A 697 92.47 20.80 64.11
N THR A 698 93.33 20.36 63.20
CA THR A 698 94.62 19.72 63.52
C THR A 698 95.73 20.72 63.86
N LEU A 699 95.48 22.02 63.76
CA LEU A 699 96.44 23.11 63.97
C LEU A 699 96.21 23.91 65.26
N SER A 700 95.07 23.73 65.94
CA SER A 700 94.69 24.47 67.14
C SER A 700 95.75 24.51 68.25
N LEU A 701 96.22 25.72 68.54
CA LEU A 701 97.14 26.01 69.64
C LEU A 701 96.40 25.97 70.97
N ARG A 702 96.42 24.80 71.64
CA ARG A 702 95.88 24.64 73.00
C ARG A 702 96.31 25.73 73.97
N GLY A 703 95.39 26.64 74.28
CA GLY A 703 95.39 27.46 75.49
C GLY A 703 96.27 28.72 75.44
N GLY A 704 95.68 29.83 75.90
CA GLY A 704 96.38 31.11 75.96
C GLY A 704 97.60 31.12 76.88
N GLY A 705 98.66 31.82 76.43
CA GLY A 705 99.87 32.08 77.21
C GLY A 705 100.65 33.28 76.67
N GLU A 706 100.73 34.36 77.45
CA GLU A 706 101.56 35.53 77.14
C GLU A 706 103.04 35.17 77.00
N LEU A 707 103.74 35.75 76.00
CA LEU A 707 105.12 36.18 76.19
C LEU A 707 105.36 37.59 75.60
N LYS A 708 105.86 38.49 76.46
CA LYS A 708 106.19 39.89 76.19
C LYS A 708 107.63 40.04 75.61
N PRO A 709 108.08 41.24 75.16
CA PRO A 709 108.68 41.43 73.85
C PRO A 709 110.21 41.61 73.91
N PRO A 710 110.88 42.02 72.81
CA PRO A 710 111.13 43.46 72.70
C PRO A 710 111.19 44.08 71.27
N ALA A 711 110.99 45.41 71.27
CA ALA A 711 111.66 46.41 70.42
C ALA A 711 111.25 46.67 68.94
N GLN A 712 110.59 47.83 68.77
CA GLN A 712 110.90 48.90 67.78
C GLN A 712 110.67 48.64 66.27
N GLY A 713 109.85 49.50 65.63
CA GLY A 713 109.96 49.69 64.17
C GLY A 713 108.77 50.30 63.41
N CYS A 714 108.45 51.57 63.65
CA CYS A 714 107.81 52.52 62.71
C CYS A 714 106.65 52.10 61.75
N SER A 715 105.47 52.66 62.03
CA SER A 715 104.51 53.28 61.09
C SER A 715 105.13 53.80 59.77
N THR A 716 104.52 53.73 58.58
CA THR A 716 103.39 54.58 58.12
C THR A 716 102.74 54.15 56.78
N VAL A 717 101.40 54.17 56.74
CA VAL A 717 100.51 54.93 55.81
C VAL A 717 100.94 55.17 54.34
N VAL A 718 100.07 54.77 53.39
CA VAL A 718 99.67 55.59 52.22
C VAL A 718 98.16 55.41 51.96
N LEU A 719 97.49 56.49 51.54
CA LEU A 719 96.05 56.61 51.23
C LEU A 719 95.81 56.61 49.71
N GLY A 720 94.59 56.32 49.26
CA GLY A 720 94.01 57.10 48.15
C GLY A 720 93.23 56.36 47.04
N PRO A 721 92.49 57.12 46.20
CA PRO A 721 91.02 57.05 46.32
C PRO A 721 90.17 57.23 45.04
N GLY A 722 89.01 56.56 45.01
CA GLY A 722 87.68 57.18 44.82
C GLY A 722 87.19 57.66 43.44
N TRP A 723 85.98 58.26 43.48
CA TRP A 723 85.18 58.91 42.40
C TRP A 723 84.50 57.97 41.39
N GLY A 724 83.23 58.15 40.98
CA GLY A 724 82.16 59.11 41.35
C GLY A 724 80.83 58.74 40.62
N LEU A 725 79.64 59.04 41.18
CA LEU A 725 78.78 60.21 40.82
C LEU A 725 78.10 60.14 39.41
N LEU A 726 76.82 60.47 39.17
CA LEU A 726 75.59 60.77 39.96
C LEU A 726 74.39 61.07 38.97
N LEU A 727 73.16 61.29 39.49
CA LEU A 727 71.98 62.00 38.91
C LEU A 727 71.09 61.21 37.89
N ALA A 728 69.76 61.42 37.73
CA ALA A 728 68.63 62.04 38.48
C ALA A 728 67.31 61.79 37.67
N GLY A 729 66.05 61.99 38.09
CA GLY A 729 65.40 62.47 39.34
C GLY A 729 63.89 62.83 39.09
N LEU A 730 63.20 63.49 40.06
CA LEU A 730 61.79 64.02 40.04
C LEU A 730 60.68 62.96 40.31
N LEU A 731 59.93 62.87 41.44
CA LEU A 731 59.23 63.78 42.40
C LEU A 731 57.71 64.01 42.06
N ILE A 732 56.75 63.46 42.85
CA ILE A 732 55.95 64.11 43.95
C ILE A 732 54.43 64.26 43.59
N PRO A 733 53.41 64.18 44.51
CA PRO A 733 53.20 63.37 45.74
C PRO A 733 51.77 62.72 45.80
N THR A 734 51.29 62.11 46.90
CA THR A 734 50.36 62.77 47.86
C THR A 734 50.05 61.91 49.11
N ARG A 735 49.64 62.61 50.18
CA ARG A 735 49.33 62.15 51.55
C ARG A 735 48.04 61.31 51.66
N ARG A 736 47.66 60.57 52.73
CA ARG A 736 48.18 60.09 54.05
C ARG A 736 46.98 60.03 55.03
N ARG A 737 46.92 59.04 55.94
CA ARG A 737 46.00 58.85 57.11
C ARG A 737 44.67 58.15 56.77
N ARG A 738 44.16 57.21 57.60
CA ARG A 738 43.79 57.42 59.03
C ARG A 738 43.66 56.14 59.90
N TRP A 739 44.18 56.22 61.15
CA TRP A 739 43.90 55.50 62.45
C TRP A 739 43.68 53.97 62.46
N ARG A 740 44.41 53.15 63.25
CA ARG A 740 44.57 53.04 64.74
C ARG A 740 43.27 52.66 65.48
N ALA A 741 43.11 51.43 65.99
CA ALA A 741 43.64 50.86 67.27
C ALA A 741 42.50 50.81 68.34
N LEU A 742 42.44 49.97 69.38
CA LEU A 742 43.37 49.06 70.07
C LEU A 742 42.60 47.81 70.60
N CYS A 743 43.32 46.75 70.97
CA CYS A 743 42.90 45.87 72.08
C CYS A 743 43.60 46.31 73.38
N SER A 744 42.89 46.20 74.52
CA SER A 744 43.30 46.54 75.91
C SER A 744 43.70 48.00 76.20
#